data_AF-A5INI0-F1
#
_entry.id   AF-A5INI0-F1
#
_cell.length_a   1.000
_cell.length_b   1.000
_cell.length_c   1.000
_cell.angle_alpha   90.00
_cell.angle_beta   90.00
_cell.angle_gamma   90.00
#
_symmetry.space_group_name_H-M   'P 1'
#
loop_
_entity.id
_entity.type
_entity.pdbx_description
1 polymer ?
#
loop_
_entity_poly.entity_id
_entity_poly.type
_entity_poly.pdbx_seq_one_letter_code
_entity_poly.pdbx_strand_id
1 'polypeptide(L)'
;MRYEEIIELNDYFQPVYDLENEIGTYWKQFIPNEKFYKMLSETINSLESSNPEERKSIWLQGAYGTGKSHATAVVKHILFDELDEINDFIENLEGQIKFKIKNFRKNNRVFPVILKGTSSVIDNRTLALVLEKATKNSLKKEGIELTTKTDFDKIITKLKSDEINWERVFKGTELEFYGTKEDIISKLQQGDEYILTKIEEALSQKSIHFSTENIANWLVEVRNELKDKGIADYLVIYWDEFTGILELPKSGLLLTELQNIAELSINKGVYLFVVAHRKPYQTNISRDDVEKVLGRFKVLDYSMEPVTTYHIIDAAIKKKDMDRFIKIKDEYIDSVKPLIEEITGSEGTKVQKSLENLFPIHPYTAYLATFIGRNIGSTERSIFEFLYGKAGAEISFKKFIKENPEEKGKIFLTADYLWDFFYEEFERMESEKVHAVLEKYKLHKNSLEEKGDEYLSVFKGVLLLNLLYGFVEVGEFSLVAPSEKNIINLFAGVINQKDLTVILSFIDEKQIINKTPDNLYLITSSSLHSREVETEKNKIKNEYDTIDRILNGEQKKELQDTIRASVNRDVEFIIMDANSKEYLIRSKIEKAFKKDHAIHLCLFLGKNDQELQQIKDILKSISNDDFRNIIFVVSEIILDNKTFNRFIEYKARAIVADRHNYTEERRINEEYARKIIDDWINQVKSGYIEWFFRDETGKELMNQFSRKINEELSRKIFSYGLENIARTQKNRNIWTYKRSKTSVEIFLFANSREDIEEKTSGSLEKYLREIIKDNNGEYIVDANLKIKDDVPENHPLKKMYLEVRKVFEKEKSNGVFNLGEALRFLTKPPYGLYLNMVSMAAISFLMREYIGKIFEAGTGIPIQKEVMRDKILTLFDYWGEGTRGEKLEVRFGTKDEEQLIEILKDLFRLEDVRSLNDARWKIREWIKKQGFPIWVFKFAENINENTKKAIDTIFELIQSIDRELTHEKIKDYLNTIEGLEYDLSNLIIRENPKEMFKKWLKSIEGIEISSEDIEEVIDYIRKNMQEEVASWTEGKVREKVKDWKLKELLKNQQKESRSPKQGNETATPRNNSISEEKVEDIKQDIKQQIESCSAEKIREILIKLIDKHPEIVKTIKEYLEED
;
A
#
# COMPACT_ATOMS: atom_id res chain seq x y z
N MET A 1 8.18 58.77 -20.36
CA MET A 1 8.85 58.27 -21.58
C MET A 1 8.20 56.96 -21.90
N ARG A 2 7.67 56.78 -23.11
CA ARG A 2 6.93 55.55 -23.49
C ARG A 2 7.86 54.52 -24.10
N TYR A 3 7.51 53.24 -23.98
CA TYR A 3 8.28 52.15 -24.58
C TYR A 3 8.34 52.26 -26.12
N GLU A 4 7.32 52.82 -26.77
CA GLU A 4 7.30 53.06 -28.24
C GLU A 4 8.46 53.94 -28.75
N GLU A 5 9.08 54.72 -27.86
CA GLU A 5 10.25 55.55 -28.15
C GLU A 5 11.54 54.74 -28.24
N ILE A 6 11.59 53.53 -27.66
CA ILE A 6 12.80 52.65 -27.61
C ILE A 6 12.61 51.29 -28.27
N ILE A 7 11.38 50.81 -28.40
CA ILE A 7 11.05 49.55 -29.07
C ILE A 7 9.88 49.75 -30.05
N GLU A 8 9.87 48.96 -31.12
CA GLU A 8 8.73 48.82 -32.04
C GLU A 8 8.60 47.36 -32.50
N LEU A 9 7.55 47.05 -33.25
CA LEU A 9 7.39 45.73 -33.87
C LEU A 9 7.86 45.78 -35.33
N ASN A 10 8.42 44.67 -35.84
CA ASN A 10 8.92 44.59 -37.21
C ASN A 10 7.78 44.53 -38.25
N ASP A 11 7.73 45.51 -39.17
CA ASP A 11 6.68 45.60 -40.21
C ASP A 11 6.72 44.47 -41.25
N TYR A 12 7.85 43.77 -41.40
CA TYR A 12 8.09 42.72 -42.41
C TYR A 12 7.87 41.29 -41.89
N PHE A 13 7.43 41.11 -40.64
CA PHE A 13 7.17 39.79 -40.11
C PHE A 13 5.90 39.20 -40.74
N GLN A 14 6.05 38.22 -41.65
CA GLN A 14 4.92 37.47 -42.18
C GLN A 14 4.65 36.24 -41.31
N PRO A 15 3.45 36.12 -40.71
CA PRO A 15 3.10 34.97 -39.88
C PRO A 15 2.90 33.66 -40.68
N VAL A 16 2.87 33.73 -42.02
CA VAL A 16 2.69 32.57 -42.91
C VAL A 16 3.67 32.68 -44.08
N TYR A 17 4.45 31.62 -44.33
CA TYR A 17 5.44 31.54 -45.40
C TYR A 17 4.82 30.87 -46.65
N ASP A 18 4.98 31.45 -47.84
CA ASP A 18 4.48 30.90 -49.11
C ASP A 18 5.63 30.35 -49.98
N LEU A 19 5.69 29.02 -50.18
CA LEU A 19 6.74 28.39 -51.01
C LEU A 19 6.64 28.73 -52.50
N GLU A 20 5.46 29.07 -53.03
CA GLU A 20 5.31 29.33 -54.46
C GLU A 20 5.74 30.74 -54.87
N ASN A 21 5.57 31.71 -53.94
CA ASN A 21 5.73 33.14 -54.15
C ASN A 21 6.69 33.76 -53.12
N GLU A 22 7.94 33.30 -53.12
CA GLU A 22 8.94 33.77 -52.15
C GLU A 22 9.43 35.20 -52.42
N ILE A 23 9.69 35.94 -51.35
CA ILE A 23 10.14 37.33 -51.41
C ILE A 23 11.64 37.40 -51.12
N GLY A 24 12.45 37.53 -52.17
CA GLY A 24 13.89 37.74 -52.07
C GLY A 24 14.60 36.74 -51.14
N THR A 25 15.41 37.24 -50.20
CA THR A 25 16.17 36.41 -49.24
C THR A 25 15.44 36.14 -47.93
N TYR A 26 14.10 36.28 -47.88
CA TYR A 26 13.32 36.10 -46.64
C TYR A 26 13.50 34.70 -46.02
N TRP A 27 13.73 33.67 -46.84
CA TRP A 27 14.03 32.32 -46.36
C TRP A 27 15.20 32.28 -45.36
N LYS A 28 16.20 33.16 -45.51
CA LYS A 28 17.38 33.25 -44.62
C LYS A 28 17.07 33.74 -43.21
N GLN A 29 15.89 34.33 -42.97
CA GLN A 29 15.44 34.74 -41.64
C GLN A 29 14.98 33.56 -40.77
N PHE A 30 14.97 32.35 -41.33
CA PHE A 30 14.65 31.14 -40.58
C PHE A 30 15.66 30.92 -39.45
N ILE A 31 15.16 30.60 -38.25
CA ILE A 31 15.98 30.29 -37.08
C ILE A 31 16.06 28.75 -36.93
N PRO A 32 17.22 28.12 -37.17
CA PRO A 32 17.39 26.68 -37.03
C PRO A 32 17.21 26.22 -35.58
N ASN A 33 16.54 25.08 -35.40
CA ASN A 33 16.39 24.38 -34.12
C ASN A 33 16.71 22.88 -34.27
N GLU A 34 16.72 22.13 -33.16
CA GLU A 34 17.02 20.69 -33.15
C GLU A 34 16.13 19.88 -34.10
N LYS A 35 14.84 20.21 -34.20
CA LYS A 35 13.91 19.52 -35.11
C LYS A 35 14.21 19.83 -36.57
N PHE A 36 14.60 21.06 -36.89
CA PHE A 36 15.09 21.43 -38.22
C PHE A 36 16.38 20.68 -38.55
N TYR A 37 17.34 20.61 -37.62
CA TYR A 37 18.59 19.87 -37.84
C TYR A 37 18.32 18.39 -38.09
N LYS A 38 17.42 17.78 -37.33
CA LYS A 38 16.96 16.41 -37.56
C LYS A 38 16.31 16.27 -38.94
N MET A 39 15.38 17.15 -39.30
CA MET A 39 14.70 17.13 -40.60
C MET A 39 15.68 17.24 -41.77
N LEU A 40 16.58 18.21 -41.74
CA LEU A 40 17.60 18.41 -42.77
C LEU A 40 18.56 17.22 -42.84
N SER A 41 18.99 16.70 -41.68
CA SER A 41 19.85 15.51 -41.59
C SER A 41 19.18 14.29 -42.21
N GLU A 42 17.91 14.03 -41.88
CA GLU A 42 17.15 12.90 -42.42
C GLU A 42 16.89 13.05 -43.93
N THR A 43 16.61 14.27 -44.40
CA THR A 43 16.46 14.55 -45.83
C THR A 43 17.73 14.21 -46.59
N ILE A 44 18.90 14.66 -46.11
CA ILE A 44 20.19 14.34 -46.73
C ILE A 44 20.49 12.82 -46.65
N ASN A 45 20.20 12.18 -45.51
CA ASN A 45 20.39 10.72 -45.36
C ASN A 45 19.57 9.95 -46.39
N SER A 46 18.31 10.32 -46.61
CA SER A 46 17.45 9.64 -47.57
C SER A 46 17.90 9.81 -49.02
N LEU A 47 18.61 10.91 -49.34
CA LEU A 47 19.18 11.14 -50.67
C LEU A 47 20.49 10.34 -50.89
N GLU A 48 21.38 10.29 -49.88
CA GLU A 48 22.72 9.69 -50.03
C GLU A 48 22.85 8.23 -49.59
N SER A 49 21.87 7.68 -48.87
CA SER A 49 21.99 6.35 -48.28
C SER A 49 22.35 5.27 -49.30
N SER A 50 23.28 4.39 -48.96
CA SER A 50 23.58 3.19 -49.75
C SER A 50 22.56 2.06 -49.52
N ASN A 51 21.73 2.16 -48.47
CA ASN A 51 20.67 1.20 -48.16
C ASN A 51 19.35 1.59 -48.85
N PRO A 52 18.80 0.78 -49.77
CA PRO A 52 17.53 1.04 -50.45
C PRO A 52 16.36 1.33 -49.50
N GLU A 53 16.30 0.67 -48.33
CA GLU A 53 15.24 0.85 -47.34
C GLU A 53 15.26 2.23 -46.66
N GLU A 54 16.40 2.92 -46.64
CA GLU A 54 16.53 4.26 -46.03
C GLU A 54 16.28 5.40 -47.03
N ARG A 55 16.21 5.08 -48.34
CA ARG A 55 15.89 6.01 -49.41
C ARG A 55 14.38 6.21 -49.50
N LYS A 56 13.84 6.93 -48.53
CA LYS A 56 12.41 7.22 -48.42
C LYS A 56 12.12 8.69 -48.72
N SER A 57 10.92 8.96 -49.19
CA SER A 57 10.39 10.33 -49.30
C SER A 57 10.15 10.93 -47.90
N ILE A 58 10.02 12.24 -47.76
CA ILE A 58 9.85 12.90 -46.45
C ILE A 58 8.39 13.28 -46.23
N TRP A 59 7.85 12.95 -45.05
CA TRP A 59 6.52 13.37 -44.61
C TRP A 59 6.64 14.21 -43.35
N LEU A 60 6.51 15.52 -43.49
CA LEU A 60 6.61 16.50 -42.41
C LEU A 60 5.21 16.83 -41.88
N GLN A 61 4.92 16.48 -40.63
CA GLN A 61 3.62 16.72 -40.00
C GLN A 61 3.74 17.62 -38.77
N GLY A 62 2.74 18.44 -38.48
CA GLY A 62 2.67 19.26 -37.26
C GLY A 62 1.64 20.37 -37.35
N ALA A 63 1.23 20.96 -36.21
CA ALA A 63 0.16 21.96 -36.15
C ALA A 63 0.39 23.16 -37.10
N TYR A 64 -0.68 23.86 -37.48
CA TYR A 64 -0.57 25.05 -38.33
C TYR A 64 0.18 26.17 -37.59
N GLY A 65 1.07 26.88 -38.30
CA GLY A 65 1.90 27.95 -37.72
C GLY A 65 3.30 27.52 -37.24
N THR A 66 3.60 26.21 -37.15
CA THR A 66 4.88 25.71 -36.58
C THR A 66 6.14 25.97 -37.42
N GLY A 67 6.08 26.79 -38.47
CA GLY A 67 7.23 27.10 -39.32
C GLY A 67 7.62 26.01 -40.34
N LYS A 68 6.79 24.97 -40.55
CA LYS A 68 7.06 23.87 -41.50
C LYS A 68 7.35 24.36 -42.92
N SER A 69 6.49 25.22 -43.48
CA SER A 69 6.63 25.76 -44.83
C SER A 69 7.95 26.53 -44.99
N HIS A 70 8.32 27.35 -44.01
CA HIS A 70 9.58 28.08 -43.99
C HIS A 70 10.79 27.13 -43.86
N ALA A 71 10.70 26.11 -43.00
CA ALA A 71 11.72 25.08 -42.86
C ALA A 71 11.94 24.30 -44.19
N THR A 72 10.85 23.92 -44.86
CA THR A 72 10.88 23.26 -46.17
C THR A 72 11.52 24.14 -47.25
N ALA A 73 11.21 25.44 -47.25
CA ALA A 73 11.84 26.40 -48.16
C ALA A 73 13.36 26.49 -47.95
N VAL A 74 13.82 26.51 -46.70
CA VAL A 74 15.25 26.51 -46.36
C VAL A 74 15.93 25.24 -46.86
N VAL A 75 15.32 24.06 -46.66
CA VAL A 75 15.85 22.79 -47.20
C VAL A 75 15.98 22.86 -48.72
N LYS A 76 14.94 23.34 -49.41
CA LYS A 76 14.92 23.49 -50.87
C LYS A 76 16.08 24.37 -51.35
N HIS A 77 16.27 25.55 -50.77
CA HIS A 77 17.37 26.46 -51.13
C HIS A 77 18.74 25.84 -50.84
N ILE A 78 18.93 25.22 -49.66
CA ILE A 78 20.19 24.56 -49.28
C ILE A 78 20.58 23.44 -50.27
N LEU A 79 19.61 22.70 -50.80
CA LEU A 79 19.87 21.55 -51.67
C LEU A 79 19.97 21.88 -53.18
N PHE A 80 19.47 23.05 -53.60
CA PHE A 80 19.49 23.47 -55.00
C PHE A 80 20.32 24.70 -55.32
N ASP A 81 20.20 25.81 -54.60
CA ASP A 81 20.78 27.12 -54.97
C ASP A 81 22.32 27.08 -55.06
N GLU A 82 22.92 28.07 -55.72
CA GLU A 82 24.38 28.16 -55.83
C GLU A 82 25.05 28.31 -54.45
N LEU A 83 26.24 27.73 -54.29
CA LEU A 83 26.95 27.69 -53.00
C LEU A 83 27.16 29.10 -52.40
N ASP A 84 27.46 30.09 -53.23
CA ASP A 84 27.70 31.47 -52.79
C ASP A 84 26.45 32.13 -52.20
N GLU A 85 25.26 31.75 -52.65
CA GLU A 85 23.99 32.32 -52.20
C GLU A 85 23.53 31.73 -50.85
N ILE A 86 24.04 30.56 -50.46
CA ILE A 86 23.64 29.85 -49.24
C ILE A 86 24.73 29.84 -48.16
N ASN A 87 25.97 30.23 -48.47
CA ASN A 87 27.11 30.13 -47.56
C ASN A 87 26.94 30.98 -46.29
N ASP A 88 26.40 32.19 -46.39
CA ASP A 88 26.13 33.06 -45.24
C ASP A 88 25.17 32.42 -44.23
N PHE A 89 24.17 31.70 -44.72
CA PHE A 89 23.25 30.93 -43.89
C PHE A 89 23.92 29.67 -43.31
N ILE A 90 24.63 28.90 -44.13
CA ILE A 90 25.31 27.65 -43.73
C ILE A 90 26.37 27.91 -42.65
N GLU A 91 27.09 29.02 -42.73
CA GLU A 91 28.14 29.36 -41.75
C GLU A 91 27.57 29.53 -40.33
N ASN A 92 26.29 29.89 -40.19
CA ASN A 92 25.57 30.06 -38.93
C ASN A 92 24.97 28.75 -38.38
N LEU A 93 25.04 27.63 -39.11
CA LEU A 93 24.53 26.32 -38.67
C LEU A 93 25.52 25.58 -37.75
N GLU A 94 25.00 24.63 -36.98
CA GLU A 94 25.82 23.73 -36.16
C GLU A 94 26.86 22.94 -36.97
N GLY A 95 28.01 22.68 -36.34
CA GLY A 95 29.18 22.09 -36.99
C GLY A 95 28.89 20.81 -37.76
N GLN A 96 28.19 19.84 -37.15
CA GLN A 96 27.92 18.55 -37.79
C GLN A 96 27.05 18.68 -39.05
N ILE A 97 25.94 19.43 -38.95
CA ILE A 97 25.02 19.66 -40.07
C ILE A 97 25.70 20.46 -41.19
N LYS A 98 26.47 21.49 -40.82
CA LYS A 98 27.28 22.28 -41.76
C LYS A 98 28.24 21.42 -42.57
N PHE A 99 28.98 20.51 -41.93
CA PHE A 99 29.86 19.58 -42.65
C PHE A 99 29.09 18.62 -43.57
N LYS A 100 27.92 18.16 -43.12
CA LYS A 100 27.06 17.25 -43.90
C LYS A 100 26.57 17.91 -45.18
N ILE A 101 26.05 19.13 -45.10
CA ILE A 101 25.58 19.91 -46.26
C ILE A 101 26.73 20.15 -47.24
N LYS A 102 27.88 20.61 -46.75
CA LYS A 102 29.05 20.87 -47.60
C LYS A 102 29.55 19.61 -48.30
N ASN A 103 29.47 18.44 -47.66
CA ASN A 103 29.86 17.18 -48.30
C ASN A 103 28.84 16.72 -49.35
N PHE A 104 27.54 16.84 -49.07
CA PHE A 104 26.48 16.54 -50.03
C PHE A 104 26.62 17.38 -51.30
N ARG A 105 26.71 18.71 -51.14
CA ARG A 105 26.75 19.67 -52.25
C ARG A 105 28.05 19.65 -53.08
N LYS A 106 29.08 18.89 -52.67
CA LYS A 106 30.29 18.67 -53.50
C LYS A 106 29.99 17.85 -54.75
N ASN A 107 29.12 16.86 -54.61
CA ASN A 107 28.89 15.85 -55.65
C ASN A 107 27.43 15.75 -56.07
N ASN A 108 26.51 16.34 -55.30
CA ASN A 108 25.07 16.16 -55.50
C ASN A 108 24.33 17.51 -55.51
N ARG A 109 23.35 17.64 -56.42
CA ARG A 109 22.37 18.75 -56.45
C ARG A 109 20.95 18.22 -56.63
N VAL A 110 19.97 18.88 -56.02
CA VAL A 110 18.56 18.43 -56.01
C VAL A 110 17.68 19.43 -56.72
N PHE A 111 17.05 19.05 -57.82
CA PHE A 111 16.13 19.92 -58.55
C PHE A 111 14.77 20.03 -57.84
N PRO A 112 14.30 21.25 -57.50
CA PRO A 112 13.06 21.44 -56.77
C PRO A 112 11.85 21.60 -57.70
N VAL A 113 10.78 20.87 -57.42
CA VAL A 113 9.44 21.08 -58.00
C VAL A 113 8.50 21.49 -56.88
N ILE A 114 7.74 22.58 -57.05
CA ILE A 114 6.91 23.16 -55.98
C ILE A 114 5.43 22.95 -56.29
N LEU A 115 4.66 22.50 -55.28
CA LEU A 115 3.20 22.38 -55.28
C LEU A 115 2.61 22.92 -53.98
N LYS A 116 1.40 23.49 -54.05
CA LYS A 116 0.67 23.98 -52.87
C LYS A 116 -0.79 23.53 -52.85
N GLY A 117 -1.25 23.13 -51.67
CA GLY A 117 -2.65 22.81 -51.38
C GLY A 117 -3.19 21.73 -52.30
N THR A 118 -4.45 21.86 -52.69
CA THR A 118 -5.09 20.91 -53.61
C THR A 118 -4.71 21.12 -55.07
N SER A 119 -4.26 22.32 -55.47
CA SER A 119 -3.85 22.64 -56.86
C SER A 119 -4.83 22.12 -57.93
N SER A 120 -6.15 22.17 -57.67
CA SER A 120 -7.21 21.64 -58.55
C SER A 120 -7.22 20.11 -58.77
N VAL A 121 -6.43 19.35 -58.02
CA VAL A 121 -6.38 17.89 -58.07
C VAL A 121 -7.68 17.28 -57.52
N ILE A 122 -8.32 16.44 -58.34
CA ILE A 122 -9.55 15.71 -57.99
C ILE A 122 -9.48 14.20 -58.28
N ASP A 123 -8.53 13.78 -59.12
CA ASP A 123 -8.27 12.39 -59.51
C ASP A 123 -6.82 12.20 -60.01
N ASN A 124 -6.43 10.97 -60.38
CA ASN A 124 -5.06 10.66 -60.79
C ASN A 124 -4.65 11.35 -62.10
N ARG A 125 -5.60 11.67 -62.99
CA ARG A 125 -5.29 12.33 -64.27
C ARG A 125 -4.95 13.80 -64.04
N THR A 126 -5.79 14.49 -63.27
CA THR A 126 -5.55 15.89 -62.87
C THR A 126 -4.25 16.01 -62.06
N LEU A 127 -3.96 15.06 -61.17
CA LEU A 127 -2.66 14.99 -60.47
C LEU A 127 -1.46 14.93 -61.43
N ALA A 128 -1.52 14.07 -62.45
CA ALA A 128 -0.45 13.94 -63.43
C ALA A 128 -0.20 15.27 -64.17
N LEU A 129 -1.27 15.96 -64.59
CA LEU A 129 -1.16 17.23 -65.32
C LEU A 129 -0.62 18.36 -64.45
N VAL A 130 -1.05 18.43 -63.19
CA VAL A 130 -0.56 19.40 -62.21
C VAL A 130 0.94 19.20 -61.96
N LEU A 131 1.39 17.94 -61.84
CA LEU A 131 2.81 17.61 -61.67
C LEU A 131 3.65 17.96 -62.90
N GLU A 132 3.18 17.64 -64.11
CA GLU A 132 3.86 18.04 -65.36
C GLU A 132 4.01 19.56 -65.46
N LYS A 133 2.94 20.29 -65.16
CA LYS A 133 2.91 21.75 -65.19
C LYS A 133 3.83 22.37 -64.14
N ALA A 134 3.79 21.88 -62.90
CA ALA A 134 4.67 22.35 -61.84
C ALA A 134 6.15 22.09 -62.17
N THR A 135 6.45 20.91 -62.72
CA THR A 135 7.80 20.54 -63.15
C THR A 135 8.27 21.47 -64.27
N LYS A 136 7.43 21.71 -65.29
CA LYS A 136 7.76 22.61 -66.41
C LYS A 136 7.92 24.07 -65.97
N ASN A 137 7.09 24.54 -65.04
CA ASN A 137 7.22 25.87 -64.46
C ASN A 137 8.53 26.02 -63.68
N SER A 138 8.93 24.99 -62.94
CA SER A 138 10.20 24.97 -62.20
C SER A 138 11.39 24.99 -63.18
N LEU A 139 11.35 24.19 -64.25
CA LEU A 139 12.37 24.20 -65.32
C LEU A 139 12.47 25.58 -65.99
N LYS A 140 11.33 26.22 -66.28
CA LYS A 140 11.27 27.54 -66.91
C LYS A 140 11.82 28.65 -66.00
N LYS A 141 11.54 28.61 -64.70
CA LYS A 141 12.08 29.57 -63.71
C LYS A 141 13.61 29.56 -63.70
N GLU A 142 14.20 28.37 -63.85
CA GLU A 142 15.66 28.17 -63.90
C GLU A 142 16.26 28.27 -65.31
N GLY A 143 15.44 28.58 -66.33
CA GLY A 143 15.91 28.69 -67.72
C GLY A 143 16.38 27.38 -68.35
N ILE A 144 15.88 26.23 -67.89
CA ILE A 144 16.28 24.89 -68.35
C ILE A 144 15.31 24.39 -69.44
N GLU A 145 15.86 24.01 -70.59
CA GLU A 145 15.10 23.35 -71.67
C GLU A 145 15.42 21.85 -71.72
N LEU A 146 14.38 21.01 -71.69
CA LEU A 146 14.47 19.56 -71.80
C LEU A 146 13.80 19.02 -73.07
N THR A 147 14.23 17.86 -73.55
CA THR A 147 13.66 17.16 -74.71
C THR A 147 12.44 16.32 -74.37
N THR A 148 12.31 15.89 -73.11
CA THR A 148 11.14 15.18 -72.60
C THR A 148 9.88 16.04 -72.75
N LYS A 149 8.88 15.55 -73.50
CA LYS A 149 7.63 16.28 -73.78
C LYS A 149 6.55 15.95 -72.75
N THR A 150 5.81 16.96 -72.29
CA THR A 150 4.59 16.76 -71.49
C THR A 150 3.42 16.28 -72.36
N ASP A 151 2.32 15.82 -71.74
CA ASP A 151 1.08 15.54 -72.47
C ASP A 151 0.54 16.79 -73.19
N PHE A 152 0.71 17.97 -72.59
CA PHE A 152 0.42 19.26 -73.24
C PHE A 152 1.23 19.42 -74.53
N ASP A 153 2.54 19.17 -74.49
CA ASP A 153 3.43 19.31 -75.66
C ASP A 153 3.12 18.26 -76.75
N LYS A 154 2.73 17.04 -76.36
CA LYS A 154 2.32 15.99 -77.29
C LYS A 154 1.01 16.36 -77.99
N ILE A 155 0.01 16.85 -77.26
CA ILE A 155 -1.26 17.31 -77.86
C ILE A 155 -1.04 18.57 -78.71
N ILE A 156 -0.21 19.53 -78.27
CA ILE A 156 0.15 20.69 -79.11
C ILE A 156 0.84 20.23 -80.41
N THR A 157 1.72 19.23 -80.35
CA THR A 157 2.39 18.69 -81.55
C THR A 157 1.36 18.06 -82.50
N LYS A 158 0.40 17.28 -82.00
CA LYS A 158 -0.68 16.69 -82.82
C LYS A 158 -1.68 17.72 -83.33
N LEU A 159 -1.97 18.76 -82.54
CA LEU A 159 -2.76 19.90 -83.00
C LEU A 159 -2.05 20.56 -84.18
N LYS A 160 -0.74 20.77 -84.11
CA LYS A 160 0.03 21.35 -85.21
C LYS A 160 0.20 20.42 -86.43
N SER A 161 -0.14 19.12 -86.33
CA SER A 161 -0.12 18.21 -87.48
C SER A 161 -1.46 18.23 -88.23
N ASP A 162 -1.40 17.96 -89.54
CA ASP A 162 -2.60 17.84 -90.40
C ASP A 162 -3.16 16.40 -90.41
N GLU A 163 -2.68 15.53 -89.52
CA GLU A 163 -3.06 14.12 -89.46
C GLU A 163 -4.49 13.92 -88.95
N ILE A 164 -5.01 14.86 -88.15
CA ILE A 164 -6.36 14.84 -87.58
C ILE A 164 -7.10 16.09 -88.04
N ASN A 165 -8.33 15.91 -88.54
CA ASN A 165 -9.21 17.06 -88.85
C ASN A 165 -9.81 17.60 -87.54
N TRP A 166 -9.06 18.50 -86.90
CA TRP A 166 -9.40 19.09 -85.60
C TRP A 166 -10.69 19.92 -85.63
N GLU A 167 -11.02 20.57 -86.75
CA GLU A 167 -12.30 21.28 -86.90
C GLU A 167 -13.49 20.33 -86.72
N ARG A 168 -13.39 19.09 -87.22
CA ARG A 168 -14.41 18.06 -87.03
C ARG A 168 -14.41 17.45 -85.62
N VAL A 169 -13.25 17.41 -84.96
CA VAL A 169 -13.14 16.94 -83.56
C VAL A 169 -13.78 17.94 -82.61
N PHE A 170 -13.53 19.23 -82.81
CA PHE A 170 -14.14 20.28 -82.01
C PHE A 170 -15.64 20.42 -82.29
N LYS A 171 -16.07 20.12 -83.52
CA LYS A 171 -17.46 20.33 -83.94
C LYS A 171 -18.49 19.64 -83.05
N GLY A 172 -19.39 20.43 -82.45
CA GLY A 172 -20.43 19.94 -81.53
C GLY A 172 -19.96 19.59 -80.12
N THR A 173 -18.77 20.05 -79.72
CA THR A 173 -18.23 19.91 -78.36
C THR A 173 -18.04 21.29 -77.71
N GLU A 174 -17.80 21.33 -76.40
CA GLU A 174 -17.54 22.58 -75.67
C GLU A 174 -16.27 23.31 -76.17
N LEU A 175 -15.39 22.62 -76.91
CA LEU A 175 -14.16 23.18 -77.46
C LEU A 175 -14.40 24.28 -78.51
N GLU A 176 -15.56 24.31 -79.18
CA GLU A 176 -15.92 25.39 -80.12
C GLU A 176 -15.99 26.77 -79.44
N PHE A 177 -16.38 26.81 -78.15
CA PHE A 177 -16.53 28.06 -77.41
C PHE A 177 -15.19 28.67 -76.98
N TYR A 178 -14.08 27.93 -77.12
CA TYR A 178 -12.75 28.35 -76.68
C TYR A 178 -11.89 29.01 -77.77
N GLY A 179 -12.42 29.17 -78.99
CA GLY A 179 -11.78 29.92 -80.08
C GLY A 179 -11.28 29.04 -81.24
N THR A 180 -10.36 29.57 -82.04
CA THR A 180 -9.75 28.80 -83.14
C THR A 180 -8.78 27.75 -82.62
N LYS A 181 -8.28 26.90 -83.52
CA LYS A 181 -7.22 25.93 -83.25
C LYS A 181 -5.99 26.60 -82.60
N GLU A 182 -5.64 27.82 -83.02
CA GLU A 182 -4.54 28.61 -82.48
C GLU A 182 -4.82 29.10 -81.06
N ASP A 183 -6.07 29.50 -80.76
CA ASP A 183 -6.46 29.91 -79.40
C ASP A 183 -6.37 28.74 -78.42
N ILE A 184 -6.80 27.54 -78.84
CA ILE A 184 -6.68 26.30 -78.06
C ILE A 184 -5.19 25.96 -77.83
N ILE A 185 -4.35 26.06 -78.86
CA ILE A 185 -2.90 25.86 -78.71
C ILE A 185 -2.31 26.86 -77.71
N SER A 186 -2.71 28.13 -77.75
CA SER A 186 -2.24 29.17 -76.82
C SER A 186 -2.61 28.83 -75.37
N LYS A 187 -3.84 28.36 -75.13
CA LYS A 187 -4.28 27.95 -73.79
C LYS A 187 -3.56 26.70 -73.28
N LEU A 188 -3.29 25.73 -74.15
CA LEU A 188 -2.45 24.57 -73.80
C LEU A 188 -1.00 24.97 -73.51
N GLN A 189 -0.45 25.94 -74.24
CA GLN A 189 0.88 26.51 -73.94
C GLN A 189 0.94 27.23 -72.60
N GLN A 190 -0.20 27.74 -72.12
CA GLN A 190 -0.38 28.33 -70.79
C GLN A 190 -0.66 27.26 -69.70
N GLY A 191 -0.75 25.98 -70.06
CA GLY A 191 -0.98 24.88 -69.11
C GLY A 191 -2.42 24.81 -68.59
N ASP A 192 -3.40 25.11 -69.43
CA ASP A 192 -4.83 24.95 -69.11
C ASP A 192 -5.22 23.46 -69.09
N GLU A 193 -5.28 22.89 -67.88
CA GLU A 193 -5.58 21.49 -67.62
C GLU A 193 -6.99 21.11 -68.06
N TYR A 194 -7.96 22.01 -67.86
CA TYR A 194 -9.36 21.77 -68.19
C TYR A 194 -9.54 21.59 -69.70
N ILE A 195 -8.89 22.44 -70.50
CA ILE A 195 -8.94 22.33 -71.96
C ILE A 195 -8.30 21.04 -72.46
N LEU A 196 -7.19 20.61 -71.87
CA LEU A 196 -6.56 19.35 -72.23
C LEU A 196 -7.50 18.17 -71.97
N THR A 197 -8.15 18.12 -70.81
CA THR A 197 -9.14 17.07 -70.48
C THR A 197 -10.32 17.08 -71.44
N LYS A 198 -10.80 18.27 -71.85
CA LYS A 198 -11.89 18.38 -72.85
C LYS A 198 -11.47 17.89 -74.24
N ILE A 199 -10.22 18.11 -74.64
CA ILE A 199 -9.67 17.56 -75.89
C ILE A 199 -9.62 16.03 -75.82
N GLU A 200 -9.18 15.46 -74.70
CA GLU A 200 -9.14 14.01 -74.48
C GLU A 200 -10.54 13.39 -74.52
N GLU A 201 -11.53 14.01 -73.87
CA GLU A 201 -12.94 13.60 -73.93
C GLU A 201 -13.47 13.62 -75.37
N ALA A 202 -13.23 14.71 -76.11
CA ALA A 202 -13.66 14.86 -77.50
C ALA A 202 -13.00 13.82 -78.44
N LEU A 203 -11.71 13.54 -78.25
CA LEU A 203 -10.99 12.50 -78.99
C LEU A 203 -11.53 11.10 -78.67
N SER A 204 -11.80 10.82 -77.39
CA SER A 204 -12.36 9.54 -76.96
C SER A 204 -13.77 9.29 -77.52
N GLN A 205 -14.61 10.33 -77.60
CA GLN A 205 -15.95 10.23 -78.23
C GLN A 205 -15.90 9.91 -79.72
N LYS A 206 -14.78 10.21 -80.39
CA LYS A 206 -14.53 9.88 -81.80
C LYS A 206 -13.72 8.58 -81.96
N SER A 207 -13.56 7.80 -80.90
CA SER A 207 -12.75 6.57 -80.84
C SER A 207 -11.27 6.76 -81.18
N ILE A 208 -10.74 7.98 -81.01
CA ILE A 208 -9.31 8.26 -81.16
C ILE A 208 -8.69 8.15 -79.77
N HIS A 209 -8.03 7.02 -79.50
CA HIS A 209 -7.36 6.80 -78.22
C HIS A 209 -6.03 7.54 -78.16
N PHE A 210 -5.86 8.39 -77.14
CA PHE A 210 -4.60 9.02 -76.81
C PHE A 210 -3.91 8.22 -75.69
N SER A 211 -2.69 7.76 -75.96
CA SER A 211 -1.85 7.11 -74.93
C SER A 211 -1.29 8.20 -74.03
N THR A 212 -1.76 8.27 -72.79
CA THR A 212 -1.13 9.07 -71.73
C THR A 212 0.02 8.25 -71.13
N GLU A 213 1.16 8.89 -70.92
CA GLU A 213 2.28 8.26 -70.20
C GLU A 213 1.99 8.26 -68.70
N ASN A 214 2.49 7.24 -68.00
CA ASN A 214 2.41 7.21 -66.54
C ASN A 214 3.32 8.31 -65.97
N ILE A 215 2.78 9.14 -65.08
CA ILE A 215 3.49 10.29 -64.50
C ILE A 215 4.78 9.89 -63.77
N ALA A 216 4.80 8.73 -63.11
CA ALA A 216 5.99 8.23 -62.43
C ALA A 216 7.13 7.96 -63.43
N ASN A 217 6.84 7.38 -64.60
CA ASN A 217 7.83 7.16 -65.65
C ASN A 217 8.33 8.49 -66.24
N TRP A 218 7.41 9.42 -66.50
CA TRP A 218 7.75 10.74 -67.04
C TRP A 218 8.68 11.52 -66.11
N LEU A 219 8.42 11.53 -64.80
CA LEU A 219 9.30 12.15 -63.81
C LEU A 219 10.70 11.51 -63.78
N VAL A 220 10.80 10.21 -64.00
CA VAL A 220 12.09 9.51 -64.10
C VAL A 220 12.86 9.93 -65.36
N GLU A 221 12.18 10.12 -66.49
CA GLU A 221 12.79 10.63 -67.72
C GLU A 221 13.35 12.05 -67.52
N VAL A 222 12.54 12.95 -66.95
CA VAL A 222 12.98 14.31 -66.61
C VAL A 222 14.20 14.28 -65.69
N ARG A 223 14.17 13.47 -64.63
CA ARG A 223 15.30 13.34 -63.69
C ARG A 223 16.55 12.77 -64.37
N ASN A 224 16.41 11.79 -65.25
CA ASN A 224 17.55 11.27 -66.02
C ASN A 224 18.15 12.36 -66.92
N GLU A 225 17.33 13.14 -67.64
CA GLU A 225 17.83 14.21 -68.51
C GLU A 225 18.53 15.33 -67.72
N LEU A 226 18.00 15.70 -66.54
CA LEU A 226 18.66 16.64 -65.63
C LEU A 226 20.04 16.15 -65.18
N LYS A 227 20.16 14.84 -64.91
CA LYS A 227 21.42 14.21 -64.50
C LYS A 227 22.42 14.14 -65.64
N ASP A 228 21.97 13.75 -66.84
CA ASP A 228 22.81 13.64 -68.03
C ASP A 228 23.38 15.01 -68.46
N LYS A 229 22.64 16.09 -68.20
CA LYS A 229 23.11 17.48 -68.41
C LYS A 229 23.96 18.03 -67.26
N GLY A 230 24.16 17.28 -66.17
CA GLY A 230 24.93 17.73 -65.00
C GLY A 230 24.25 18.84 -64.19
N ILE A 231 22.93 19.00 -64.31
CA ILE A 231 22.17 20.05 -63.62
C ILE A 231 21.80 19.61 -62.20
N ALA A 232 21.28 18.39 -62.05
CA ALA A 232 20.90 17.83 -60.76
C ALA A 232 20.88 16.30 -60.77
N ASP A 233 21.25 15.69 -59.65
CA ASP A 233 21.30 14.23 -59.47
C ASP A 233 19.95 13.65 -59.05
N TYR A 234 19.14 14.47 -58.38
CA TYR A 234 17.85 14.10 -57.80
C TYR A 234 16.78 15.12 -58.19
N LEU A 235 15.52 14.69 -58.17
CA LEU A 235 14.34 15.56 -58.31
C LEU A 235 13.47 15.38 -57.07
N VAL A 236 13.17 16.48 -56.37
CA VAL A 236 12.29 16.48 -55.19
C VAL A 236 11.07 17.34 -55.47
N ILE A 237 9.88 16.76 -55.28
CA ILE A 237 8.62 17.49 -55.32
C ILE A 237 8.26 17.92 -53.89
N TYR A 238 8.37 19.22 -53.63
CA TYR A 238 7.99 19.87 -52.38
C TYR A 238 6.51 20.26 -52.44
N TRP A 239 5.68 19.55 -51.67
CA TRP A 239 4.24 19.76 -51.66
C TRP A 239 3.79 20.31 -50.31
N ASP A 240 3.49 21.61 -50.29
CA ASP A 240 3.00 22.31 -49.09
C ASP A 240 1.47 22.24 -48.96
N GLU A 241 0.96 22.36 -47.73
CA GLU A 241 -0.48 22.31 -47.41
C GLU A 241 -1.21 21.03 -47.88
N PHE A 242 -0.53 19.88 -47.81
CA PHE A 242 -1.05 18.58 -48.29
C PHE A 242 -2.30 18.08 -47.57
N THR A 243 -2.64 18.64 -46.38
CA THR A 243 -3.83 18.25 -45.63
C THR A 243 -5.12 18.39 -46.45
N GLY A 244 -5.21 19.38 -47.35
CA GLY A 244 -6.38 19.54 -48.22
C GLY A 244 -6.60 18.35 -49.17
N ILE A 245 -5.54 17.66 -49.61
CA ILE A 245 -5.63 16.45 -50.45
C ILE A 245 -6.19 15.26 -49.66
N LEU A 246 -5.80 15.13 -48.39
CA LEU A 246 -6.30 14.05 -47.52
C LEU A 246 -7.79 14.17 -47.21
N GLU A 247 -8.34 15.39 -47.25
CA GLU A 247 -9.76 15.67 -46.97
C GLU A 247 -10.67 15.51 -48.20
N LEU A 248 -10.11 15.22 -49.39
CA LEU A 248 -10.92 15.00 -50.60
C LEU A 248 -11.74 13.70 -50.52
N PRO A 249 -12.98 13.67 -51.05
CA PRO A 249 -13.85 12.49 -51.02
C PRO A 249 -13.29 11.24 -51.72
N LYS A 250 -12.33 11.40 -52.64
CA LYS A 250 -11.68 10.31 -53.40
C LYS A 250 -10.19 10.15 -53.07
N SER A 251 -9.76 10.55 -51.88
CA SER A 251 -8.34 10.56 -51.47
C SER A 251 -7.64 9.21 -51.59
N GLY A 252 -8.33 8.07 -51.42
CA GLY A 252 -7.73 6.73 -51.52
C GLY A 252 -7.08 6.38 -52.88
N LEU A 253 -7.66 6.84 -54.01
CA LEU A 253 -7.07 6.62 -55.33
C LEU A 253 -5.85 7.50 -55.58
N LEU A 254 -5.88 8.75 -55.09
CA LEU A 254 -4.77 9.70 -55.14
C LEU A 254 -3.57 9.22 -54.30
N LEU A 255 -3.85 8.63 -53.14
CA LEU A 255 -2.83 8.04 -52.27
C LEU A 255 -2.07 6.89 -52.94
N THR A 256 -2.73 6.12 -53.83
CA THR A 256 -2.09 5.04 -54.59
C THR A 256 -1.11 5.58 -55.62
N GLU A 257 -1.45 6.68 -56.31
CA GLU A 257 -0.52 7.30 -57.27
C GLU A 257 0.66 7.98 -56.55
N LEU A 258 0.39 8.62 -55.40
CA LEU A 258 1.43 9.18 -54.53
C LEU A 258 2.40 8.08 -54.04
N GLN A 259 1.87 6.91 -53.71
CA GLN A 259 2.64 5.74 -53.33
C GLN A 259 3.60 5.31 -54.45
N ASN A 260 3.11 5.26 -55.70
CA ASN A 260 3.93 4.91 -56.87
C ASN A 260 5.08 5.90 -57.09
N ILE A 261 4.82 7.20 -56.93
CA ILE A 261 5.86 8.24 -57.03
C ILE A 261 6.85 8.12 -55.86
N ALA A 262 6.38 7.88 -54.64
CA ALA A 262 7.24 7.74 -53.47
C ALA A 262 8.22 6.56 -53.62
N GLU A 263 7.82 5.45 -54.24
CA GLU A 263 8.69 4.28 -54.50
C GLU A 263 9.87 4.59 -55.43
N LEU A 264 9.76 5.63 -56.27
CA LEU A 264 10.86 6.04 -57.16
C LEU A 264 12.10 6.51 -56.38
N SER A 265 11.96 6.88 -55.11
CA SER A 265 13.07 7.31 -54.25
C SER A 265 14.13 6.23 -54.08
N ILE A 266 13.73 4.95 -54.07
CA ILE A 266 14.62 3.82 -53.79
C ILE A 266 15.76 3.71 -54.82
N ASN A 267 15.42 3.80 -56.11
CA ASN A 267 16.36 3.50 -57.21
C ASN A 267 16.31 4.48 -58.38
N LYS A 268 15.37 5.42 -58.39
CA LYS A 268 15.11 6.31 -59.54
C LYS A 268 15.27 7.79 -59.19
N GLY A 269 15.81 8.14 -58.02
CA GLY A 269 16.24 9.51 -57.71
C GLY A 269 15.13 10.57 -57.72
N VAL A 270 13.86 10.16 -57.65
CA VAL A 270 12.69 11.04 -57.58
C VAL A 270 12.06 10.88 -56.20
N TYR A 271 11.85 11.98 -55.50
CA TYR A 271 11.41 11.99 -54.10
C TYR A 271 10.24 12.95 -53.91
N LEU A 272 9.42 12.66 -52.89
CA LEU A 272 8.38 13.55 -52.39
C LEU A 272 8.82 14.16 -51.05
N PHE A 273 8.49 15.43 -50.85
CA PHE A 273 8.58 16.11 -49.56
C PHE A 273 7.21 16.73 -49.26
N VAL A 274 6.44 16.05 -48.43
CA VAL A 274 5.04 16.40 -48.16
C VAL A 274 4.94 17.12 -46.82
N VAL A 275 4.22 18.25 -46.77
CA VAL A 275 3.96 19.02 -45.55
C VAL A 275 2.47 18.97 -45.19
N ALA A 276 2.13 18.46 -44.01
CA ALA A 276 0.75 18.31 -43.54
C ALA A 276 0.53 18.90 -42.14
N HIS A 277 -0.67 19.45 -41.89
CA HIS A 277 -1.10 20.06 -40.64
C HIS A 277 -1.73 19.10 -39.63
N ARG A 278 -2.09 17.90 -40.07
CA ARG A 278 -2.73 16.86 -39.25
C ARG A 278 -2.01 15.54 -39.39
N LYS A 279 -2.09 14.72 -38.35
CA LYS A 279 -1.65 13.33 -38.44
C LYS A 279 -2.57 12.59 -39.40
N PRO A 280 -2.05 11.77 -40.33
CA PRO A 280 -2.87 11.03 -41.30
C PRO A 280 -4.01 10.21 -40.67
N TYR A 281 -3.81 9.72 -39.44
CA TYR A 281 -4.80 8.96 -38.66
C TYR A 281 -6.01 9.77 -38.15
N GLN A 282 -5.99 11.10 -38.30
CA GLN A 282 -7.07 12.02 -37.90
C GLN A 282 -7.99 12.41 -39.08
N THR A 283 -7.85 11.73 -40.22
CA THR A 283 -8.64 11.98 -41.44
C THR A 283 -9.66 10.86 -41.69
N ASN A 284 -10.61 11.07 -42.60
CA ASN A 284 -11.68 10.11 -42.95
C ASN A 284 -11.20 8.89 -43.77
N ILE A 285 -9.91 8.56 -43.74
CA ILE A 285 -9.26 7.52 -44.55
C ILE A 285 -9.08 6.25 -43.70
N SER A 286 -9.14 5.07 -44.34
CA SER A 286 -8.88 3.79 -43.66
C SER A 286 -7.45 3.76 -43.10
N ARG A 287 -7.28 3.19 -41.88
CA ARG A 287 -5.96 3.10 -41.24
C ARG A 287 -4.95 2.30 -42.07
N ASP A 288 -5.41 1.22 -42.70
CA ASP A 288 -4.58 0.34 -43.52
C ASP A 288 -3.99 1.05 -44.75
N ASP A 289 -4.76 1.94 -45.39
CA ASP A 289 -4.29 2.68 -46.56
C ASP A 289 -3.30 3.78 -46.16
N VAL A 290 -3.52 4.41 -45.01
CA VAL A 290 -2.57 5.38 -44.43
C VAL A 290 -1.24 4.71 -44.08
N GLU A 291 -1.26 3.55 -43.42
CA GLU A 291 -0.03 2.82 -43.05
C GLU A 291 0.78 2.37 -44.27
N LYS A 292 0.12 1.91 -45.34
CA LYS A 292 0.79 1.54 -46.60
C LYS A 292 1.52 2.72 -47.22
N VAL A 293 0.89 3.89 -47.29
CA VAL A 293 1.53 5.09 -47.85
C VAL A 293 2.70 5.51 -46.96
N LEU A 294 2.48 5.67 -45.66
CA LEU A 294 3.51 6.14 -44.72
C LEU A 294 4.72 5.21 -44.63
N GLY A 295 4.58 3.91 -44.92
CA GLY A 295 5.71 2.97 -44.98
C GLY A 295 6.81 3.37 -45.98
N ARG A 296 6.49 4.18 -46.99
CA ARG A 296 7.42 4.70 -48.02
C ARG A 296 7.95 6.10 -47.73
N PHE A 297 7.54 6.66 -46.59
CA PHE A 297 7.99 7.96 -46.13
C PHE A 297 8.78 7.84 -44.83
N LYS A 298 9.64 8.81 -44.58
CA LYS A 298 10.20 9.12 -43.26
C LYS A 298 9.32 10.17 -42.63
N VAL A 299 8.52 9.75 -41.64
CA VAL A 299 7.55 10.62 -40.96
C VAL A 299 8.26 11.41 -39.86
N LEU A 300 8.19 12.74 -39.96
CA LEU A 300 8.84 13.68 -39.05
C LEU A 300 7.78 14.58 -38.41
N ASP A 301 7.76 14.62 -37.07
CA ASP A 301 6.89 15.52 -36.30
C ASP A 301 7.59 16.85 -36.05
N TYR A 302 6.97 17.95 -36.48
CA TYR A 302 7.53 19.30 -36.50
C TYR A 302 6.62 20.27 -35.73
N SER A 303 6.92 20.38 -34.43
CA SER A 303 6.31 21.32 -33.49
C SER A 303 7.36 22.31 -32.98
N MET A 304 7.00 23.56 -32.71
CA MET A 304 7.94 24.50 -32.10
C MET A 304 8.25 24.12 -30.65
N GLU A 305 9.51 24.27 -30.24
CA GLU A 305 9.90 24.19 -28.84
C GLU A 305 9.67 25.54 -28.14
N PRO A 306 9.33 25.57 -26.83
CA PRO A 306 9.09 26.82 -26.08
C PRO A 306 10.21 27.86 -26.22
N VAL A 307 11.45 27.38 -26.21
CA VAL A 307 12.67 28.14 -26.46
C VAL A 307 12.63 28.88 -27.80
N THR A 308 12.14 28.20 -28.84
CA THR A 308 12.04 28.77 -30.20
C THR A 308 11.03 29.92 -30.22
N THR A 309 9.93 29.80 -29.47
CA THR A 309 8.90 30.87 -29.40
C THR A 309 9.45 32.15 -28.77
N TYR A 310 10.22 32.09 -27.69
CA TYR A 310 10.85 33.29 -27.12
C TYR A 310 11.80 33.97 -28.10
N HIS A 311 12.59 33.20 -28.83
CA HIS A 311 13.45 33.75 -29.87
C HIS A 311 12.66 34.43 -31.00
N ILE A 312 11.51 33.89 -31.39
CA ILE A 312 10.68 34.50 -32.44
C ILE A 312 9.98 35.78 -31.93
N ILE A 313 9.48 35.79 -30.69
CA ILE A 313 8.92 37.01 -30.09
C ILE A 313 10.02 38.08 -29.96
N ASP A 314 11.22 37.69 -29.52
CA ASP A 314 12.37 38.61 -29.43
C ASP A 314 12.72 39.21 -30.80
N ALA A 315 12.71 38.39 -31.86
CA ALA A 315 12.93 38.82 -33.24
C ALA A 315 11.79 39.72 -33.78
N ALA A 316 10.56 39.55 -33.31
CA ALA A 316 9.44 40.41 -33.67
C ALA A 316 9.56 41.81 -33.06
N ILE A 317 10.24 41.95 -31.92
CA ILE A 317 10.47 43.22 -31.22
C ILE A 317 11.77 43.85 -31.73
N LYS A 318 11.65 44.95 -32.46
CA LYS A 318 12.79 45.76 -32.92
C LYS A 318 13.17 46.79 -31.85
N LYS A 319 14.45 46.85 -31.51
CA LYS A 319 15.02 47.79 -30.53
C LYS A 319 15.54 49.02 -31.28
N LYS A 320 14.83 50.15 -31.16
CA LYS A 320 15.19 51.43 -31.80
C LYS A 320 16.44 52.04 -31.18
N ASP A 321 16.54 51.96 -29.85
CA ASP A 321 17.64 52.48 -29.04
C ASP A 321 18.07 51.39 -28.05
N MET A 322 19.12 50.66 -28.42
CA MET A 322 19.61 49.50 -27.67
C MET A 322 20.16 49.91 -26.29
N ASP A 323 20.87 51.04 -26.21
CA ASP A 323 21.51 51.49 -24.98
C ASP A 323 20.46 51.92 -23.93
N ARG A 324 19.43 52.66 -24.36
CA ARG A 324 18.31 53.04 -23.48
C ARG A 324 17.46 51.84 -23.09
N PHE A 325 17.24 50.91 -24.01
CA PHE A 325 16.53 49.67 -23.72
C PHE A 325 17.24 48.87 -22.62
N ILE A 326 18.54 48.62 -22.75
CA ILE A 326 19.33 47.90 -21.75
C ILE A 326 19.24 48.61 -20.39
N LYS A 327 19.40 49.94 -20.37
CA LYS A 327 19.35 50.71 -19.12
C LYS A 327 18.03 50.56 -18.36
N ILE A 328 16.89 50.65 -19.06
CA ILE A 328 15.56 50.54 -18.44
C ILE A 328 15.26 49.08 -18.07
N LYS A 329 15.62 48.13 -18.93
CA LYS A 329 15.46 46.70 -18.65
C LYS A 329 16.21 46.32 -17.37
N ASP A 330 17.49 46.69 -17.27
CA ASP A 330 18.36 46.30 -16.16
C ASP A 330 17.90 46.90 -14.82
N GLU A 331 17.15 48.02 -14.82
CA GLU A 331 16.54 48.60 -13.62
C GLU A 331 15.48 47.68 -12.99
N TYR A 332 14.76 46.90 -13.79
CA TYR A 332 13.61 46.09 -13.33
C TYR A 332 13.85 44.58 -13.42
N ILE A 333 14.79 44.12 -14.25
CA ILE A 333 14.98 42.68 -14.54
C ILE A 333 15.43 41.87 -13.33
N ASP A 334 16.20 42.49 -12.42
CA ASP A 334 16.70 41.82 -11.21
C ASP A 334 15.57 41.29 -10.32
N SER A 335 14.41 41.98 -10.32
CA SER A 335 13.23 41.58 -9.54
C SER A 335 12.56 40.30 -10.05
N VAL A 336 12.79 39.92 -11.32
CA VAL A 336 12.21 38.74 -11.97
C VAL A 336 13.25 37.71 -12.37
N LYS A 337 14.54 37.94 -12.06
CA LYS A 337 15.64 37.05 -12.44
C LYS A 337 15.51 35.62 -11.88
N PRO A 338 15.14 35.40 -10.59
CA PRO A 338 14.92 34.04 -10.07
C PRO A 338 13.80 33.31 -10.81
N LEU A 339 12.78 34.04 -11.27
CA LEU A 339 11.69 33.48 -12.07
C LEU A 339 12.18 33.09 -13.47
N ILE A 340 13.01 33.91 -14.11
CA ILE A 340 13.60 33.58 -15.41
C ILE A 340 14.42 32.28 -15.32
N GLU A 341 15.21 32.12 -14.24
CA GLU A 341 15.95 30.90 -13.96
C GLU A 341 15.02 29.69 -13.72
N GLU A 342 13.89 29.90 -13.03
CA GLU A 342 12.88 28.85 -12.81
C GLU A 342 12.16 28.44 -14.11
N ILE A 343 11.84 29.38 -15.00
CA ILE A 343 11.20 29.10 -16.29
C ILE A 343 12.17 28.38 -17.25
N THR A 344 13.44 28.81 -17.28
CA THR A 344 14.45 28.25 -18.21
C THR A 344 15.08 26.96 -17.70
N GLY A 345 15.12 26.73 -16.38
CA GLY A 345 15.63 25.50 -15.79
C GLY A 345 17.07 25.18 -16.22
N SER A 346 17.26 24.09 -16.98
CA SER A 346 18.56 23.66 -17.53
C SER A 346 18.84 24.19 -18.94
N GLU A 347 17.96 25.02 -19.50
CA GLU A 347 18.13 25.60 -20.83
C GLU A 347 19.27 26.63 -20.84
N GLY A 348 20.04 26.69 -21.93
CA GLY A 348 21.28 27.47 -21.98
C GLY A 348 21.08 28.99 -21.89
N THR A 349 22.19 29.70 -21.67
CA THR A 349 22.26 31.17 -21.51
C THR A 349 21.63 31.99 -22.66
N LYS A 350 21.44 31.39 -23.84
CA LYS A 350 20.75 32.03 -24.97
C LYS A 350 19.25 32.22 -24.69
N VAL A 351 18.59 31.24 -24.09
CA VAL A 351 17.14 31.28 -23.82
C VAL A 351 16.84 32.29 -22.72
N GLN A 352 17.66 32.28 -21.68
CA GLN A 352 17.62 33.27 -20.60
C GLN A 352 17.68 34.69 -21.15
N LYS A 353 18.65 34.96 -22.04
CA LYS A 353 18.78 36.27 -22.70
C LYS A 353 17.57 36.64 -23.57
N SER A 354 17.01 35.69 -24.31
CA SER A 354 15.79 35.96 -25.09
C SER A 354 14.63 36.36 -24.20
N LEU A 355 14.42 35.65 -23.08
CA LEU A 355 13.34 35.94 -22.15
C LEU A 355 13.54 37.30 -21.47
N GLU A 356 14.79 37.66 -21.13
CA GLU A 356 15.13 39.02 -20.67
C GLU A 356 14.84 40.09 -21.72
N ASN A 357 15.13 39.82 -23.00
CA ASN A 357 14.92 40.75 -24.10
C ASN A 357 13.45 40.95 -24.48
N LEU A 358 12.52 40.14 -23.94
CA LEU A 358 11.08 40.32 -24.13
C LEU A 358 10.50 41.47 -23.30
N PHE A 359 11.30 42.09 -22.41
CA PHE A 359 10.89 43.27 -21.67
C PHE A 359 10.26 44.33 -22.60
N PRO A 360 9.08 44.89 -22.27
CA PRO A 360 8.39 44.88 -20.97
C PRO A 360 7.35 43.75 -20.76
N ILE A 361 7.38 42.66 -21.52
CA ILE A 361 6.53 41.48 -21.23
C ILE A 361 7.04 40.80 -19.96
N HIS A 362 6.18 40.57 -18.97
CA HIS A 362 6.58 39.85 -17.76
C HIS A 362 7.01 38.40 -18.13
N PRO A 363 8.11 37.85 -17.57
CA PRO A 363 8.60 36.52 -17.95
C PRO A 363 7.55 35.41 -17.82
N TYR A 364 6.74 35.44 -16.75
CA TYR A 364 5.63 34.49 -16.58
C TYR A 364 4.53 34.68 -17.64
N THR A 365 4.25 35.92 -18.04
CA THR A 365 3.29 36.22 -19.11
C THR A 365 3.79 35.66 -20.44
N ALA A 366 5.07 35.82 -20.76
CA ALA A 366 5.66 35.24 -21.96
C ALA A 366 5.56 33.71 -21.97
N TYR A 367 5.83 33.08 -20.82
CA TYR A 367 5.65 31.63 -20.64
C TYR A 367 4.19 31.21 -20.86
N LEU A 368 3.22 31.85 -20.20
CA LEU A 368 1.81 31.49 -20.35
C LEU A 368 1.26 31.79 -21.75
N ALA A 369 1.69 32.88 -22.40
CA ALA A 369 1.30 33.19 -23.78
C ALA A 369 1.77 32.08 -24.73
N THR A 370 3.00 31.61 -24.56
CA THR A 370 3.57 30.48 -25.30
C THR A 370 2.79 29.20 -25.02
N PHE A 371 2.41 28.98 -23.76
CA PHE A 371 1.60 27.83 -23.36
C PHE A 371 0.20 27.84 -23.98
N ILE A 372 -0.49 28.98 -23.95
CA ILE A 372 -1.83 29.16 -24.55
C ILE A 372 -1.78 28.89 -26.05
N GLY A 373 -0.80 29.45 -26.76
CA GLY A 373 -0.64 29.25 -28.20
C GLY A 373 -0.36 27.79 -28.60
N ARG A 374 0.21 26.99 -27.70
CA ARG A 374 0.45 25.56 -27.92
C ARG A 374 -0.76 24.68 -27.59
N ASN A 375 -1.49 25.00 -26.53
CA ASN A 375 -2.43 24.07 -25.89
C ASN A 375 -3.92 24.48 -26.01
N ILE A 376 -4.21 25.76 -26.24
CA ILE A 376 -5.58 26.30 -26.16
C ILE A 376 -6.01 26.99 -27.48
N GLY A 377 -5.08 27.54 -28.26
CA GLY A 377 -5.35 28.12 -29.58
C GLY A 377 -5.18 27.12 -30.73
N SER A 378 -5.94 27.25 -31.80
CA SER A 378 -5.77 26.42 -33.01
C SER A 378 -4.54 26.78 -33.85
N THR A 379 -3.78 27.83 -33.50
CA THR A 379 -2.53 28.23 -34.16
C THR A 379 -1.67 29.13 -33.27
N GLU A 380 -0.35 29.04 -33.40
CA GLU A 380 0.64 29.99 -32.81
C GLU A 380 0.44 31.45 -33.30
N ARG A 381 -0.42 31.65 -34.32
CA ARG A 381 -0.91 32.96 -34.81
C ARG A 381 -1.50 33.81 -33.69
N SER A 382 -2.19 33.22 -32.71
CA SER A 382 -2.84 33.99 -31.64
C SER A 382 -1.82 34.74 -30.76
N ILE A 383 -0.59 34.23 -30.62
CA ILE A 383 0.49 34.94 -29.91
C ILE A 383 0.89 36.20 -30.69
N PHE A 384 1.03 36.10 -32.02
CA PHE A 384 1.34 37.27 -32.85
C PHE A 384 0.16 38.24 -32.95
N GLU A 385 -1.08 37.76 -32.92
CA GLU A 385 -2.25 38.64 -32.80
C GLU A 385 -2.26 39.39 -31.47
N PHE A 386 -1.82 38.75 -30.37
CA PHE A 386 -1.61 39.43 -29.08
C PHE A 386 -0.49 40.49 -29.16
N LEU A 387 0.59 40.22 -29.91
CA LEU A 387 1.69 41.17 -30.09
C LEU A 387 1.31 42.38 -30.95
N TYR A 388 0.87 42.13 -32.19
CA TYR A 388 0.62 43.16 -33.21
C TYR A 388 -0.76 43.82 -33.10
N GLY A 389 -1.70 43.16 -32.40
CA GLY A 389 -3.09 43.57 -32.29
C GLY A 389 -3.96 43.02 -33.42
N LYS A 390 -5.18 42.61 -33.07
CA LYS A 390 -6.24 42.24 -34.01
C LYS A 390 -7.15 43.44 -34.28
N ALA A 391 -7.71 43.54 -35.48
CA ALA A 391 -8.69 44.58 -35.79
C ALA A 391 -9.90 44.46 -34.84
N GLY A 392 -10.13 45.50 -34.04
CA GLY A 392 -11.19 45.53 -33.02
C GLY A 392 -10.78 45.07 -31.61
N ALA A 393 -9.56 44.57 -31.40
CA ALA A 393 -9.08 44.20 -30.06
C ALA A 393 -8.56 45.41 -29.28
N GLU A 394 -9.10 45.63 -28.09
CA GLU A 394 -8.68 46.75 -27.22
C GLU A 394 -7.40 46.48 -26.42
N ILE A 395 -6.85 45.26 -26.48
CA ILE A 395 -5.73 44.80 -25.67
C ILE A 395 -4.68 44.14 -26.58
N SER A 396 -3.45 44.64 -26.56
CA SER A 396 -2.30 44.07 -27.29
C SER A 396 -0.99 44.61 -26.76
N PHE A 397 0.13 43.92 -27.02
CA PHE A 397 1.46 44.42 -26.68
C PHE A 397 1.76 45.75 -27.41
N LYS A 398 1.39 45.87 -28.69
CA LYS A 398 1.53 47.12 -29.47
C LYS A 398 0.85 48.32 -28.81
N LYS A 399 -0.33 48.11 -28.20
CA LYS A 399 -1.01 49.16 -27.43
C LYS A 399 -0.30 49.43 -26.10
N PHE A 400 0.13 48.38 -25.41
CA PHE A 400 0.85 48.49 -24.13
C PHE A 400 2.10 49.36 -24.25
N ILE A 401 2.94 49.14 -25.27
CA ILE A 401 4.19 49.92 -25.46
C ILE A 401 3.94 51.39 -25.82
N LYS A 402 2.76 51.70 -26.38
CA LYS A 402 2.34 53.05 -26.73
C LYS A 402 1.80 53.83 -25.52
N GLU A 403 1.26 53.13 -24.54
CA GLU A 403 0.65 53.73 -23.35
C GLU A 403 1.58 53.73 -22.13
N ASN A 404 2.55 52.81 -22.07
CA ASN A 404 3.41 52.60 -20.90
C ASN A 404 4.90 52.82 -21.21
N PRO A 405 5.73 53.15 -20.19
CA PRO A 405 5.33 53.52 -18.84
C PRO A 405 4.92 55.01 -18.75
N GLU A 406 3.85 55.29 -18.00
CA GLU A 406 3.54 56.66 -17.52
C GLU A 406 4.32 56.96 -16.22
N GLU A 407 4.23 58.20 -15.70
CA GLU A 407 4.94 58.63 -14.47
C GLU A 407 4.62 57.76 -13.23
N LYS A 408 3.48 57.05 -13.26
CA LYS A 408 3.06 55.99 -12.34
C LYS A 408 2.47 54.77 -13.07
N GLY A 409 2.85 54.55 -14.33
CA GLY A 409 2.28 53.53 -15.21
C GLY A 409 2.82 52.13 -14.94
N LYS A 410 2.27 51.13 -15.65
CA LYS A 410 2.67 49.73 -15.46
C LYS A 410 4.04 49.48 -16.10
N ILE A 411 4.94 48.85 -15.34
CA ILE A 411 6.27 48.47 -15.84
C ILE A 411 6.19 47.24 -16.73
N PHE A 412 5.49 46.19 -16.26
CA PHE A 412 5.37 44.91 -16.95
C PHE A 412 3.97 44.68 -17.52
N LEU A 413 3.88 43.96 -18.65
CA LEU A 413 2.65 43.36 -19.15
C LEU A 413 2.40 42.02 -18.43
N THR A 414 1.46 42.00 -17.50
CA THR A 414 1.14 40.87 -16.60
C THR A 414 0.12 39.89 -17.18
N ALA A 415 -0.04 38.73 -16.53
CA ALA A 415 -0.84 37.61 -17.04
C ALA A 415 -2.35 37.88 -17.13
N ASP A 416 -2.87 38.86 -16.38
CA ASP A 416 -4.26 39.33 -16.48
C ASP A 416 -4.58 39.91 -17.88
N TYR A 417 -3.59 40.45 -18.59
CA TYR A 417 -3.76 40.88 -19.98
C TYR A 417 -4.00 39.71 -20.94
N LEU A 418 -3.42 38.54 -20.66
CA LEU A 418 -3.70 37.34 -21.44
C LEU A 418 -5.12 36.84 -21.18
N TRP A 419 -5.56 36.87 -19.93
CA TRP A 419 -6.94 36.55 -19.59
C TRP A 419 -7.92 37.41 -20.40
N ASP A 420 -7.72 38.72 -20.41
CA ASP A 420 -8.63 39.64 -21.11
C ASP A 420 -8.54 39.49 -22.64
N PHE A 421 -7.35 39.28 -23.21
CA PHE A 421 -7.19 39.08 -24.65
C PHE A 421 -7.85 37.79 -25.15
N PHE A 422 -7.67 36.69 -24.42
CA PHE A 422 -8.18 35.37 -24.81
C PHE A 422 -9.60 35.09 -24.29
N TYR A 423 -10.23 36.02 -23.57
CA TYR A 423 -11.55 35.81 -22.95
C TYR A 423 -12.61 35.35 -23.94
N GLU A 424 -12.71 35.97 -25.12
CA GLU A 424 -13.66 35.55 -26.17
C GLU A 424 -13.36 34.15 -26.72
N GLU A 425 -12.09 33.75 -26.77
CA GLU A 425 -11.72 32.40 -27.21
C GLU A 425 -12.15 31.38 -26.14
N PHE A 426 -11.95 31.69 -24.86
CA PHE A 426 -12.41 30.85 -23.75
C PHE A 426 -13.94 30.70 -23.73
N GLU A 427 -14.71 31.76 -24.02
CA GLU A 427 -16.19 31.67 -24.09
C GLU A 427 -16.68 30.79 -25.25
N ARG A 428 -15.90 30.61 -26.31
CA ARG A 428 -16.25 29.75 -27.46
C ARG A 428 -15.88 28.28 -27.25
N MET A 429 -15.14 27.94 -26.20
CA MET A 429 -14.71 26.57 -25.94
C MET A 429 -15.82 25.74 -25.31
N GLU A 430 -16.15 24.61 -25.93
CA GLU A 430 -17.10 23.63 -25.41
C GLU A 430 -16.41 22.71 -24.37
N SER A 431 -16.17 23.24 -23.16
CA SER A 431 -15.59 22.49 -22.03
C SER A 431 -16.23 22.86 -20.69
N GLU A 432 -16.74 21.87 -19.97
CA GLU A 432 -17.35 22.06 -18.64
C GLU A 432 -16.38 22.70 -17.64
N LYS A 433 -15.10 22.34 -17.69
CA LYS A 433 -14.04 22.94 -16.84
C LYS A 433 -13.86 24.42 -17.14
N VAL A 434 -13.84 24.80 -18.43
CA VAL A 434 -13.73 26.20 -18.86
C VAL A 434 -14.96 26.98 -18.41
N HIS A 435 -16.15 26.40 -18.58
CA HIS A 435 -17.41 27.02 -18.17
C HIS A 435 -17.44 27.32 -16.66
N ALA A 436 -17.01 26.38 -15.80
CA ALA A 436 -16.95 26.59 -14.36
C ALA A 436 -16.04 27.77 -13.95
N VAL A 437 -14.90 27.94 -14.62
CA VAL A 437 -13.99 29.08 -14.38
C VAL A 437 -14.65 30.39 -14.82
N LEU A 438 -15.29 30.42 -15.98
CA LEU A 438 -15.96 31.60 -16.52
C LEU A 438 -17.15 32.05 -15.67
N GLU A 439 -17.97 31.11 -15.18
CA GLU A 439 -19.07 31.42 -14.25
C GLU A 439 -18.53 32.04 -12.96
N LYS A 440 -17.41 31.51 -12.45
CA LYS A 440 -16.78 32.05 -11.25
C LYS A 440 -16.27 33.47 -11.45
N TYR A 441 -15.71 33.77 -12.63
CA TYR A 441 -15.34 35.13 -13.01
C TYR A 441 -16.55 36.06 -13.02
N LYS A 442 -17.63 35.69 -13.73
CA LYS A 442 -18.86 36.49 -13.85
C LYS A 442 -19.47 36.80 -12.49
N LEU A 443 -19.46 35.83 -11.57
CA LEU A 443 -20.05 35.97 -10.24
C LEU A 443 -19.28 36.95 -9.33
N HIS A 444 -17.95 36.99 -9.43
CA HIS A 444 -17.10 37.70 -8.45
C HIS A 444 -16.33 38.91 -9.00
N LYS A 445 -16.30 39.12 -10.33
CA LYS A 445 -15.56 40.23 -10.97
C LYS A 445 -15.85 41.58 -10.31
N ASN A 446 -17.11 42.00 -10.27
CA ASN A 446 -17.48 43.33 -9.77
C ASN A 446 -17.09 43.52 -8.29
N SER A 447 -17.27 42.48 -7.46
CA SER A 447 -16.93 42.55 -6.03
C SER A 447 -15.42 42.68 -5.78
N LEU A 448 -14.59 42.12 -6.66
CA LEU A 448 -13.14 42.21 -6.54
C LEU A 448 -12.61 43.50 -7.17
N GLU A 449 -13.25 43.99 -8.23
CA GLU A 449 -12.97 45.29 -8.84
C GLU A 449 -13.22 46.44 -7.84
N GLU A 450 -14.30 46.38 -7.06
CA GLU A 450 -14.58 47.35 -5.98
C GLU A 450 -13.53 47.34 -4.84
N LYS A 451 -12.78 46.25 -4.68
CA LYS A 451 -11.72 46.14 -3.66
C LYS A 451 -10.40 46.75 -4.11
N GLY A 452 -10.16 46.79 -5.41
CA GLY A 452 -8.97 47.39 -6.02
C GLY A 452 -8.47 46.59 -7.21
N ASP A 453 -7.81 47.27 -8.14
CA ASP A 453 -7.35 46.69 -9.41
C ASP A 453 -6.44 45.48 -9.20
N GLU A 454 -5.59 45.48 -8.17
CA GLU A 454 -4.71 44.35 -7.84
C GLU A 454 -5.50 43.09 -7.47
N TYR A 455 -6.63 43.21 -6.77
CA TYR A 455 -7.49 42.06 -6.43
C TYR A 455 -8.05 41.42 -7.70
N LEU A 456 -8.49 42.24 -8.65
CA LEU A 456 -9.02 41.75 -9.92
C LEU A 456 -7.93 41.13 -10.79
N SER A 457 -6.75 41.76 -10.90
CA SER A 457 -5.61 41.21 -11.65
C SER A 457 -5.15 39.86 -11.09
N VAL A 458 -4.98 39.74 -9.77
CA VAL A 458 -4.61 38.48 -9.13
C VAL A 458 -5.68 37.41 -9.38
N PHE A 459 -6.96 37.75 -9.23
CA PHE A 459 -8.05 36.82 -9.51
C PHE A 459 -8.04 36.32 -10.95
N LYS A 460 -7.90 37.21 -11.95
CA LYS A 460 -7.76 36.82 -13.37
C LYS A 460 -6.55 35.90 -13.59
N GLY A 461 -5.42 36.17 -12.92
CA GLY A 461 -4.24 35.30 -12.94
C GLY A 461 -4.53 33.90 -12.39
N VAL A 462 -5.21 33.80 -11.24
CA VAL A 462 -5.62 32.50 -10.65
C VAL A 462 -6.57 31.74 -11.58
N LEU A 463 -7.54 32.43 -12.18
CA LEU A 463 -8.48 31.84 -13.13
C LEU A 463 -7.76 31.33 -14.38
N LEU A 464 -6.79 32.10 -14.91
CA LEU A 464 -5.98 31.70 -16.05
C LEU A 464 -5.17 30.43 -15.73
N LEU A 465 -4.53 30.35 -14.56
CA LEU A 465 -3.85 29.11 -14.15
C LEU A 465 -4.82 27.94 -14.01
N ASN A 466 -6.03 28.15 -13.48
CA ASN A 466 -7.05 27.09 -13.41
C ASN A 466 -7.46 26.57 -14.80
N LEU A 467 -7.62 27.48 -15.78
CA LEU A 467 -7.87 27.07 -17.18
C LEU A 467 -6.71 26.24 -17.70
N LEU A 468 -5.49 26.81 -17.67
CA LEU A 468 -4.30 26.19 -18.24
C LEU A 468 -3.99 24.85 -17.60
N TYR A 469 -4.10 24.75 -16.27
CA TYR A 469 -3.91 23.52 -15.50
C TYR A 469 -4.82 22.38 -15.96
N GLY A 470 -6.01 22.71 -16.48
CA GLY A 470 -6.96 21.74 -17.03
C GLY A 470 -6.53 21.10 -18.36
N PHE A 471 -5.54 21.67 -19.07
CA PHE A 471 -5.15 21.28 -20.43
C PHE A 471 -3.79 20.55 -20.52
N VAL A 472 -3.18 20.14 -19.41
CA VAL A 472 -1.76 19.77 -19.35
C VAL A 472 -1.50 18.25 -19.34
N GLU A 473 -0.43 17.80 -20.02
CA GLU A 473 0.18 16.47 -19.87
C GLU A 473 1.31 16.46 -18.82
N VAL A 474 1.53 15.32 -18.16
CA VAL A 474 2.22 15.04 -16.87
C VAL A 474 3.53 15.82 -16.54
N GLY A 475 4.21 16.45 -17.49
CA GLY A 475 5.47 17.21 -17.29
C GLY A 475 5.35 18.72 -17.06
N GLU A 476 4.40 19.42 -17.71
CA GLU A 476 4.27 20.90 -17.62
C GLU A 476 3.40 21.36 -16.44
N PHE A 477 2.91 20.41 -15.62
CA PHE A 477 2.01 20.65 -14.49
C PHE A 477 2.57 21.69 -13.48
N SER A 478 3.89 21.76 -13.30
CA SER A 478 4.49 22.52 -12.20
C SER A 478 4.33 24.03 -12.32
N LEU A 479 4.44 24.63 -13.52
CA LEU A 479 4.41 26.09 -13.73
C LEU A 479 3.01 26.63 -14.09
N VAL A 480 2.05 25.77 -14.40
CA VAL A 480 0.66 26.19 -14.65
C VAL A 480 -0.28 25.83 -13.52
N ALA A 481 0.18 25.08 -12.51
CA ALA A 481 -0.62 24.81 -11.31
C ALA A 481 -1.03 26.11 -10.61
N PRO A 482 -2.29 26.26 -10.15
CA PRO A 482 -2.72 27.42 -9.36
C PRO A 482 -2.22 27.31 -7.90
N SER A 483 -0.93 27.03 -7.72
CA SER A 483 -0.27 27.01 -6.42
C SER A 483 0.03 28.42 -5.95
N GLU A 484 0.09 28.63 -4.64
CA GLU A 484 0.48 29.93 -4.06
C GLU A 484 1.83 30.41 -4.61
N LYS A 485 2.80 29.50 -4.78
CA LYS A 485 4.11 29.81 -5.38
C LYS A 485 3.98 30.37 -6.79
N ASN A 486 3.21 29.71 -7.66
CA ASN A 486 3.04 30.13 -9.04
C ASN A 486 2.27 31.44 -9.15
N ILE A 487 1.27 31.64 -8.28
CA ILE A 487 0.51 32.90 -8.26
C ILE A 487 1.39 34.06 -7.79
N ILE A 488 2.28 33.83 -6.81
CA ILE A 488 3.29 34.83 -6.43
C ILE A 488 4.22 35.13 -7.62
N ASN A 489 4.68 34.08 -8.30
CA ASN A 489 5.55 34.22 -9.46
C ASN A 489 4.87 34.93 -10.65
N LEU A 490 3.54 34.84 -10.85
CA LEU A 490 2.82 35.57 -11.91
C LEU A 490 2.99 37.08 -11.84
N PHE A 491 3.15 37.62 -10.62
CA PHE A 491 3.20 39.04 -10.32
C PHE A 491 4.53 39.47 -9.68
N ALA A 492 5.58 38.66 -9.84
CA ALA A 492 6.91 38.97 -9.35
C ALA A 492 7.39 40.33 -9.92
N GLY A 493 7.98 41.17 -9.07
CA GLY A 493 8.40 42.52 -9.48
C GLY A 493 7.25 43.51 -9.77
N VAL A 494 5.98 43.09 -9.66
CA VAL A 494 4.80 43.94 -9.90
C VAL A 494 4.00 44.19 -8.61
N ILE A 495 3.65 43.13 -7.88
CA ILE A 495 2.89 43.23 -6.61
C ILE A 495 3.77 42.71 -5.46
N ASN A 496 3.73 43.39 -4.31
CA ASN A 496 4.47 42.93 -3.14
C ASN A 496 3.94 41.59 -2.63
N GLN A 497 4.83 40.68 -2.24
CA GLN A 497 4.46 39.37 -1.72
C GLN A 497 3.49 39.44 -0.53
N LYS A 498 3.64 40.42 0.36
CA LYS A 498 2.72 40.60 1.51
C LYS A 498 1.30 40.92 1.05
N ASP A 499 1.16 41.81 0.06
CA ASP A 499 -0.13 42.21 -0.47
C ASP A 499 -0.78 41.05 -1.25
N LEU A 500 0.01 40.28 -2.02
CA LEU A 500 -0.43 39.03 -2.64
C LEU A 500 -0.97 38.02 -1.63
N THR A 501 -0.26 37.78 -0.52
CA THR A 501 -0.73 36.87 0.54
C THR A 501 -2.04 37.35 1.17
N VAL A 502 -2.21 38.67 1.35
CA VAL A 502 -3.47 39.26 1.84
C VAL A 502 -4.61 39.04 0.83
N ILE A 503 -4.37 39.27 -0.46
CA ILE A 503 -5.36 39.05 -1.53
C ILE A 503 -5.76 37.58 -1.61
N LEU A 504 -4.79 36.66 -1.59
CA LEU A 504 -5.03 35.21 -1.64
C LEU A 504 -5.76 34.69 -0.39
N SER A 505 -5.44 35.25 0.79
CA SER A 505 -6.16 34.93 2.02
C SER A 505 -7.60 35.41 1.95
N PHE A 506 -7.84 36.60 1.41
CA PHE A 506 -9.20 37.11 1.19
C PHE A 506 -10.00 36.24 0.22
N ILE A 507 -9.40 35.79 -0.88
CA ILE A 507 -10.04 34.90 -1.86
C ILE A 507 -10.45 33.56 -1.21
N ASP A 508 -9.60 32.99 -0.36
CA ASP A 508 -9.87 31.74 0.38
C ASP A 508 -10.93 31.95 1.49
N GLU A 509 -10.78 32.98 2.31
CA GLU A 509 -11.70 33.28 3.43
C GLU A 509 -13.12 33.60 2.96
N LYS A 510 -13.25 34.30 1.83
CA LYS A 510 -14.56 34.59 1.21
C LYS A 510 -15.10 33.42 0.40
N GLN A 511 -14.40 32.28 0.35
CA GLN A 511 -14.75 31.12 -0.45
C GLN A 511 -14.99 31.47 -1.93
N ILE A 512 -14.25 32.47 -2.42
CA ILE A 512 -14.19 32.79 -3.84
C ILE A 512 -13.46 31.63 -4.50
N ILE A 513 -12.22 31.33 -4.13
CA ILE A 513 -11.56 30.08 -4.56
C ILE A 513 -10.93 29.44 -3.33
N ASN A 514 -11.33 28.21 -3.02
CA ASN A 514 -10.85 27.52 -1.83
C ASN A 514 -9.43 26.97 -2.07
N LYS A 515 -8.58 27.12 -1.06
CA LYS A 515 -7.28 26.47 -1.02
C LYS A 515 -7.43 24.98 -0.66
N THR A 516 -6.98 24.10 -1.53
CA THR A 516 -6.97 22.64 -1.30
C THR A 516 -5.92 22.25 -0.24
N PRO A 517 -5.95 21.01 0.29
CA PRO A 517 -4.90 20.51 1.18
C PRO A 517 -3.51 20.55 0.55
N ASP A 518 -3.42 20.40 -0.78
CA ASP A 518 -2.17 20.49 -1.54
C ASP A 518 -1.73 21.96 -1.82
N ASN A 519 -2.31 22.94 -1.11
CA ASN A 519 -2.04 24.37 -1.27
C ASN A 519 -2.33 24.94 -2.67
N LEU A 520 -3.30 24.36 -3.39
CA LEU A 520 -3.73 24.83 -4.71
C LEU A 520 -5.04 25.60 -4.61
N TYR A 521 -5.16 26.70 -5.35
CA TYR A 521 -6.40 27.47 -5.51
C TYR A 521 -7.20 26.92 -6.70
N LEU A 522 -7.87 25.77 -6.50
CA LEU A 522 -8.58 25.06 -7.57
C LEU A 522 -10.08 25.39 -7.61
N ILE A 523 -10.59 25.60 -8.83
CA ILE A 523 -12.03 25.66 -9.11
C ILE A 523 -12.52 24.25 -9.42
N THR A 524 -13.46 23.76 -8.60
CA THR A 524 -14.13 22.49 -8.86
C THR A 524 -15.13 22.64 -10.01
N SER A 525 -14.99 21.84 -11.06
CA SER A 525 -15.87 21.80 -12.24
C SER A 525 -17.28 21.31 -11.95
N SER A 526 -17.46 20.62 -10.82
CA SER A 526 -18.74 20.03 -10.45
C SER A 526 -19.76 21.11 -10.11
N SER A 527 -20.86 21.15 -10.87
CA SER A 527 -22.09 21.90 -10.62
C SER A 527 -22.87 21.37 -9.40
N LEU A 528 -22.16 21.01 -8.31
CA LEU A 528 -22.80 20.61 -7.06
C LEU A 528 -23.58 21.80 -6.52
N HIS A 529 -24.89 21.63 -6.40
CA HIS A 529 -25.79 22.67 -5.89
C HIS A 529 -25.34 23.08 -4.49
N SER A 530 -24.89 24.33 -4.31
CA SER A 530 -24.33 24.82 -3.04
C SER A 530 -25.30 24.64 -1.87
N ARG A 531 -26.61 24.71 -2.14
CA ARG A 531 -27.66 24.48 -1.14
C ARG A 531 -27.72 23.04 -0.65
N GLU A 532 -27.50 22.06 -1.54
CA GLU A 532 -27.47 20.64 -1.17
C GLU A 532 -26.24 20.34 -0.31
N VAL A 533 -25.08 20.86 -0.70
CA VAL A 533 -23.83 20.74 0.07
C VAL A 533 -24.00 21.36 1.46
N GLU A 534 -24.56 22.56 1.56
CA GLU A 534 -24.77 23.21 2.87
C GLU A 534 -25.78 22.47 3.75
N THR A 535 -26.83 21.90 3.14
CA THR A 535 -27.79 21.03 3.85
C THR A 535 -27.09 19.77 4.38
N GLU A 536 -26.21 19.18 3.58
CA GLU A 536 -25.48 17.97 3.98
C GLU A 536 -24.45 18.24 5.08
N LYS A 537 -23.71 19.35 4.99
CA LYS A 537 -22.79 19.80 6.04
C LYS A 537 -23.45 19.86 7.41
N ASN A 538 -24.66 20.44 7.48
CA ASN A 538 -25.41 20.54 8.72
C ASN A 538 -25.84 19.17 9.29
N LYS A 539 -26.09 18.17 8.44
CA LYS A 539 -26.39 16.80 8.88
C LYS A 539 -25.16 16.11 9.45
N ILE A 540 -24.05 16.12 8.70
CA ILE A 540 -22.86 15.34 9.05
C ILE A 540 -22.04 15.97 10.19
N LYS A 541 -22.21 17.26 10.49
CA LYS A 541 -21.58 17.89 11.67
C LYS A 541 -21.88 17.14 12.98
N ASN A 542 -23.11 16.65 13.13
CA ASN A 542 -23.52 15.87 14.30
C ASN A 542 -23.01 14.42 14.24
N GLU A 543 -22.80 13.88 13.05
CA GLU A 543 -22.23 12.54 12.88
C GLU A 543 -20.76 12.53 13.33
N TYR A 544 -20.00 13.56 13.00
CA TYR A 544 -18.58 13.73 13.36
C TYR A 544 -18.36 14.59 14.63
N ASP A 545 -19.29 14.50 15.57
CA ASP A 545 -19.29 15.25 16.83
C ASP A 545 -18.13 14.91 17.78
N THR A 546 -17.50 13.75 17.62
CA THR A 546 -16.46 13.21 18.49
C THR A 546 -15.20 12.82 17.71
N ILE A 547 -14.03 12.93 18.35
CA ILE A 547 -12.74 12.61 17.71
C ILE A 547 -12.69 11.16 17.22
N ASP A 548 -13.29 10.21 17.96
CA ASP A 548 -13.27 8.80 17.55
C ASP A 548 -14.07 8.52 16.27
N ARG A 549 -15.01 9.39 15.90
CA ARG A 549 -15.75 9.32 14.64
C ARG A 549 -15.05 10.05 13.49
N ILE A 550 -14.26 11.07 13.80
CA ILE A 550 -13.43 11.78 12.82
C ILE A 550 -12.27 10.88 12.35
N LEU A 551 -11.61 10.20 13.28
CA LEU A 551 -10.45 9.38 13.00
C LEU A 551 -10.81 8.00 12.42
N ASN A 552 -10.19 7.65 11.30
CA ASN A 552 -10.28 6.31 10.74
C ASN A 552 -9.33 5.30 11.47
N GLY A 553 -9.40 4.03 11.12
CA GLY A 553 -8.59 2.98 11.76
C GLY A 553 -7.09 3.10 11.56
N GLU A 554 -6.65 3.56 10.39
CA GLU A 554 -5.23 3.76 10.06
C GLU A 554 -4.62 4.93 10.84
N GLN A 555 -5.33 6.05 10.86
CA GLN A 555 -5.00 7.25 11.63
C GLN A 555 -4.89 6.98 13.14
N LYS A 556 -5.83 6.19 13.70
CA LYS A 556 -5.76 5.74 15.10
C LYS A 556 -4.51 4.89 15.35
N LYS A 557 -4.18 3.99 14.43
CA LYS A 557 -2.99 3.13 14.52
C LYS A 557 -1.71 3.95 14.43
N GLU A 558 -1.65 4.94 13.57
CA GLU A 558 -0.49 5.83 13.42
C GLU A 558 -0.17 6.61 14.70
N LEU A 559 -1.19 7.18 15.36
CA LEU A 559 -1.04 7.84 16.66
C LEU A 559 -0.57 6.86 17.75
N GLN A 560 -1.10 5.64 17.75
CA GLN A 560 -0.68 4.58 18.69
C GLN A 560 0.79 4.19 18.46
N ASP A 561 1.17 3.95 17.21
CA ASP A 561 2.51 3.49 16.83
C ASP A 561 3.57 4.56 17.11
N THR A 562 3.22 5.84 17.01
CA THR A 562 4.11 6.97 17.37
C THR A 562 4.67 6.85 18.78
N ILE A 563 3.86 6.39 19.74
CA ILE A 563 4.33 6.16 21.12
C ILE A 563 4.80 4.71 21.29
N ARG A 564 4.01 3.72 20.85
CA ARG A 564 4.27 2.28 21.08
C ARG A 564 5.55 1.77 20.45
N ALA A 565 5.97 2.30 19.30
CA ALA A 565 7.09 1.76 18.53
C ALA A 565 8.44 1.81 19.26
N SER A 566 8.57 2.62 20.31
CA SER A 566 9.81 2.73 21.08
C SER A 566 9.66 2.38 22.56
N VAL A 567 8.46 1.97 23.01
CA VAL A 567 8.24 1.49 24.38
C VAL A 567 8.64 0.02 24.47
N ASN A 568 9.42 -0.34 25.50
CA ASN A 568 9.93 -1.70 25.68
C ASN A 568 8.83 -2.70 26.02
N ARG A 569 7.92 -2.34 26.94
CA ARG A 569 6.80 -3.18 27.35
C ARG A 569 5.67 -3.22 26.34
N ASP A 570 4.78 -4.21 26.48
CA ASP A 570 3.46 -4.19 25.84
C ASP A 570 2.65 -2.97 26.35
N VAL A 571 1.84 -2.38 25.47
CA VAL A 571 1.08 -1.14 25.75
C VAL A 571 -0.37 -1.31 25.30
N GLU A 572 -1.32 -1.23 26.22
CA GLU A 572 -2.73 -1.05 25.89
C GLU A 572 -3.02 0.45 25.77
N PHE A 573 -3.49 0.89 24.61
CA PHE A 573 -3.59 2.30 24.24
C PHE A 573 -5.00 2.60 23.75
N ILE A 574 -5.62 3.65 24.30
CA ILE A 574 -6.90 4.16 23.82
C ILE A 574 -6.83 5.65 23.48
N ILE A 575 -7.56 6.04 22.44
CA ILE A 575 -7.74 7.44 22.04
C ILE A 575 -9.14 7.87 22.48
N MET A 576 -9.24 9.01 23.13
CA MET A 576 -10.47 9.56 23.66
C MET A 576 -10.64 11.04 23.29
N ASP A 577 -11.89 11.47 23.30
CA ASP A 577 -12.26 12.87 23.10
C ASP A 577 -12.03 13.66 24.40
N ALA A 578 -11.42 14.84 24.33
CA ALA A 578 -11.22 15.70 25.48
C ALA A 578 -12.55 16.16 26.12
N ASN A 579 -13.65 16.23 25.36
CA ASN A 579 -14.98 16.56 25.89
C ASN A 579 -15.67 15.36 26.60
N SER A 580 -14.96 14.24 26.80
CA SER A 580 -15.53 13.06 27.46
C SER A 580 -15.81 13.33 28.95
N LYS A 581 -17.02 12.98 29.39
CA LYS A 581 -17.38 13.00 30.82
C LYS A 581 -16.68 11.88 31.59
N GLU A 582 -16.38 12.12 32.87
CA GLU A 582 -15.62 11.20 33.73
C GLU A 582 -16.16 9.75 33.74
N TYR A 583 -17.48 9.56 33.86
CA TYR A 583 -18.07 8.20 33.88
C TYR A 583 -17.87 7.43 32.55
N LEU A 584 -17.78 8.12 31.41
CA LEU A 584 -17.50 7.51 30.11
C LEU A 584 -16.03 7.11 30.00
N ILE A 585 -15.13 7.93 30.54
CA ILE A 585 -13.69 7.64 30.62
C ILE A 585 -13.50 6.36 31.45
N ARG A 586 -14.09 6.32 32.65
CA ARG A 586 -14.07 5.14 33.54
C ARG A 586 -14.56 3.88 32.83
N SER A 587 -15.74 3.92 32.23
CA SER A 587 -16.31 2.76 31.51
C SER A 587 -15.46 2.30 30.32
N LYS A 588 -14.84 3.23 29.56
CA LYS A 588 -13.96 2.87 28.44
C LYS A 588 -12.69 2.19 28.93
N ILE A 589 -12.08 2.69 30.00
CA ILE A 589 -10.87 2.12 30.61
C ILE A 589 -11.12 0.69 31.08
N GLU A 590 -12.19 0.46 31.85
CA GLU A 590 -12.54 -0.86 32.39
C GLU A 590 -12.78 -1.92 31.29
N LYS A 591 -13.31 -1.49 30.13
CA LYS A 591 -13.54 -2.39 28.99
C LYS A 591 -12.27 -2.66 28.18
N ALA A 592 -11.38 -1.67 28.07
CA ALA A 592 -10.25 -1.69 27.17
C ALA A 592 -9.02 -2.37 27.77
N PHE A 593 -8.70 -2.10 29.04
CA PHE A 593 -7.47 -2.55 29.67
C PHE A 593 -7.69 -3.85 30.43
N LYS A 594 -7.03 -4.92 29.96
CA LYS A 594 -7.22 -6.28 30.48
C LYS A 594 -5.92 -6.96 30.89
N LYS A 595 -4.77 -6.42 30.45
CA LYS A 595 -3.46 -7.02 30.68
C LYS A 595 -2.75 -6.32 31.84
N ASP A 596 -2.67 -7.00 32.99
CA ASP A 596 -2.00 -6.47 34.19
C ASP A 596 -0.52 -6.10 33.98
N HIS A 597 0.15 -6.75 33.03
CA HIS A 597 1.58 -6.56 32.74
C HIS A 597 1.86 -5.42 31.74
N ALA A 598 0.82 -4.92 31.07
CA ALA A 598 0.95 -3.91 30.03
C ALA A 598 0.96 -2.50 30.64
N ILE A 599 1.56 -1.56 29.90
CA ILE A 599 1.42 -0.13 30.21
C ILE A 599 0.07 0.33 29.65
N HIS A 600 -0.76 0.90 30.52
CA HIS A 600 -2.07 1.44 30.15
C HIS A 600 -1.94 2.93 29.84
N LEU A 601 -2.31 3.33 28.62
CA LEU A 601 -2.14 4.70 28.14
C LEU A 601 -3.41 5.23 27.47
N CYS A 602 -3.81 6.44 27.86
CA CYS A 602 -4.98 7.14 27.35
C CYS A 602 -4.56 8.45 26.69
N LEU A 603 -4.73 8.59 25.37
CA LEU A 603 -4.50 9.85 24.65
C LEU A 603 -5.81 10.61 24.44
N PHE A 604 -5.86 11.86 24.88
CA PHE A 604 -6.97 12.78 24.67
C PHE A 604 -6.63 13.82 23.60
N LEU A 605 -7.57 14.02 22.69
CA LEU A 605 -7.51 15.01 21.61
C LEU A 605 -8.73 15.93 21.74
N GLY A 606 -8.50 17.24 21.59
CA GLY A 606 -9.55 18.26 21.71
C GLY A 606 -9.76 19.06 20.43
N LYS A 607 -10.93 19.68 20.32
CA LYS A 607 -11.28 20.57 19.20
C LYS A 607 -11.01 22.04 19.52
N ASN A 608 -10.96 22.40 20.80
CA ASN A 608 -10.71 23.74 21.29
C ASN A 608 -10.01 23.72 22.66
N ASP A 609 -9.47 24.86 23.08
CA ASP A 609 -8.72 24.98 24.33
C ASP A 609 -9.59 24.77 25.58
N GLN A 610 -10.89 25.07 25.52
CA GLN A 610 -11.79 24.89 26.65
C GLN A 610 -11.98 23.40 26.98
N GLU A 611 -12.16 22.55 25.97
CA GLU A 611 -12.21 21.10 26.14
C GLU A 611 -10.90 20.56 26.75
N LEU A 612 -9.75 21.05 26.28
CA LEU A 612 -8.45 20.65 26.82
C LEU A 612 -8.29 21.04 28.30
N GLN A 613 -8.74 22.23 28.70
CA GLN A 613 -8.64 22.63 30.10
C GLN A 613 -9.54 21.79 31.01
N GLN A 614 -10.78 21.55 30.59
CA GLN A 614 -11.74 20.74 31.34
C GLN A 614 -11.25 19.30 31.55
N ILE A 615 -10.69 18.67 30.50
CA ILE A 615 -10.20 17.30 30.65
C ILE A 615 -8.98 17.24 31.56
N LYS A 616 -8.05 18.20 31.49
CA LYS A 616 -6.88 18.24 32.37
C LYS A 616 -7.27 18.28 33.86
N ASP A 617 -8.32 19.01 34.20
CA ASP A 617 -8.82 19.08 35.58
C ASP A 617 -9.45 17.76 36.04
N ILE A 618 -10.20 17.07 35.17
CA ILE A 618 -10.71 15.71 35.44
C ILE A 618 -9.56 14.71 35.60
N LEU A 619 -8.53 14.80 34.75
CA LEU A 619 -7.40 13.84 34.78
C LEU A 619 -6.56 13.97 36.05
N LYS A 620 -6.42 15.18 36.61
CA LYS A 620 -5.77 15.40 37.90
C LYS A 620 -6.51 14.73 39.07
N SER A 621 -7.84 14.60 39.01
CA SER A 621 -8.59 13.90 40.06
C SER A 621 -8.51 12.38 39.91
N ILE A 622 -8.79 11.85 38.70
CA ILE A 622 -8.90 10.39 38.51
C ILE A 622 -7.56 9.64 38.50
N SER A 623 -6.47 10.32 38.18
CA SER A 623 -5.12 9.71 38.17
C SER A 623 -4.64 9.28 39.58
N ASN A 624 -5.29 9.78 40.63
CA ASN A 624 -4.96 9.54 42.02
C ASN A 624 -5.84 8.51 42.75
N ASP A 625 -6.98 8.13 42.17
CA ASP A 625 -7.92 7.19 42.76
C ASP A 625 -7.75 5.77 42.18
N ASP A 626 -8.71 5.32 41.38
CA ASP A 626 -8.79 3.93 40.89
C ASP A 626 -7.76 3.62 39.78
N PHE A 627 -7.12 4.66 39.22
CA PHE A 627 -6.29 4.56 38.01
C PHE A 627 -4.81 4.96 38.20
N ARG A 628 -4.26 4.74 39.40
CA ARG A 628 -2.87 5.08 39.78
C ARG A 628 -1.75 4.48 38.93
N ASN A 629 -2.07 3.50 38.08
CA ASN A 629 -1.13 2.84 37.16
C ASN A 629 -1.42 3.15 35.68
N ILE A 630 -2.36 4.06 35.38
CA ILE A 630 -2.69 4.49 34.02
C ILE A 630 -2.00 5.82 33.74
N ILE A 631 -1.39 5.93 32.56
CA ILE A 631 -0.78 7.16 32.07
C ILE A 631 -1.80 7.88 31.20
N PHE A 632 -2.26 9.06 31.63
CA PHE A 632 -3.12 9.90 30.82
C PHE A 632 -2.29 10.94 30.08
N VAL A 633 -2.63 11.22 28.84
CA VAL A 633 -1.89 12.10 27.94
C VAL A 633 -2.87 13.00 27.19
N VAL A 634 -2.62 14.29 27.17
CA VAL A 634 -3.44 15.28 26.45
C VAL A 634 -2.57 15.96 25.40
N SER A 635 -3.00 15.94 24.13
CA SER A 635 -2.34 16.73 23.07
C SER A 635 -2.62 18.22 23.25
N GLU A 636 -1.58 19.05 23.15
CA GLU A 636 -1.75 20.51 23.10
C GLU A 636 -2.17 21.01 21.71
N ILE A 637 -2.02 20.18 20.67
CA ILE A 637 -2.50 20.49 19.32
C ILE A 637 -4.00 20.16 19.25
N ILE A 638 -4.82 21.19 19.03
CA ILE A 638 -6.26 21.09 18.81
C ILE A 638 -6.60 20.89 17.34
N LEU A 639 -7.76 20.28 17.04
CA LEU A 639 -8.26 20.21 15.67
C LEU A 639 -8.64 21.59 15.13
N ASP A 640 -9.13 22.49 16.00
CA ASP A 640 -9.69 23.80 15.65
C ASP A 640 -10.95 23.75 14.76
N ASN A 641 -11.73 24.84 14.81
CA ASN A 641 -12.98 24.95 14.06
C ASN A 641 -12.77 25.11 12.55
N LYS A 642 -11.65 25.68 12.10
CA LYS A 642 -11.38 25.94 10.68
C LYS A 642 -11.11 24.61 9.96
N THR A 643 -10.20 23.80 10.50
CA THR A 643 -9.83 22.48 10.00
C THR A 643 -11.00 21.52 10.07
N PHE A 644 -11.74 21.51 11.20
CA PHE A 644 -12.96 20.70 11.30
C PHE A 644 -14.02 21.08 10.25
N ASN A 645 -14.28 22.37 10.05
CA ASN A 645 -15.24 22.80 9.02
C ASN A 645 -14.79 22.44 7.60
N ARG A 646 -13.47 22.48 7.30
CA ARG A 646 -12.95 22.02 5.99
C ARG A 646 -13.14 20.51 5.82
N PHE A 647 -12.83 19.71 6.84
CA PHE A 647 -13.10 18.27 6.81
C PHE A 647 -14.58 17.97 6.51
N ILE A 648 -15.49 18.66 7.20
CA ILE A 648 -16.93 18.55 6.99
C ILE A 648 -17.32 18.99 5.57
N GLU A 649 -16.78 20.11 5.06
CA GLU A 649 -17.04 20.59 3.69
C GLU A 649 -16.72 19.51 2.65
N TYR A 650 -15.53 18.91 2.71
CA TYR A 650 -15.11 17.90 1.73
C TYR A 650 -15.89 16.59 1.89
N LYS A 651 -16.22 16.16 3.13
CA LYS A 651 -17.11 15.01 3.35
C LYS A 651 -18.50 15.22 2.78
N ALA A 652 -19.09 16.41 2.99
CA ALA A 652 -20.39 16.75 2.43
C ALA A 652 -20.36 16.75 0.90
N ARG A 653 -19.33 17.36 0.30
CA ARG A 653 -19.13 17.35 -1.16
C ARG A 653 -19.01 15.95 -1.73
N ALA A 654 -18.27 15.06 -1.08
CA ALA A 654 -18.15 13.67 -1.49
C ALA A 654 -19.50 12.95 -1.49
N ILE A 655 -20.31 13.14 -0.43
CA ILE A 655 -21.65 12.54 -0.33
C ILE A 655 -22.60 13.07 -1.41
N VAL A 656 -22.58 14.39 -1.66
CA VAL A 656 -23.44 15.00 -2.69
C VAL A 656 -22.97 14.57 -4.10
N ALA A 657 -21.66 14.50 -4.34
CA ALA A 657 -21.11 13.98 -5.59
C ALA A 657 -21.53 12.52 -5.85
N ASP A 658 -21.51 11.67 -4.81
CA ASP A 658 -21.98 10.29 -4.90
C ASP A 658 -23.47 10.20 -5.30
N ARG A 659 -24.33 11.07 -4.73
CA ARG A 659 -25.76 11.13 -5.09
C ARG A 659 -26.00 11.47 -6.56
N HIS A 660 -25.10 12.26 -7.17
CA HIS A 660 -25.17 12.64 -8.59
C HIS A 660 -24.30 11.75 -9.49
N ASN A 661 -23.72 10.65 -8.97
CA ASN A 661 -22.84 9.73 -9.67
C ASN A 661 -21.55 10.38 -10.25
N TYR A 662 -21.05 11.43 -9.60
CA TYR A 662 -19.78 12.07 -9.95
C TYR A 662 -18.61 11.37 -9.24
N THR A 663 -18.20 10.23 -9.79
CA THR A 663 -17.25 9.29 -9.16
C THR A 663 -15.87 9.91 -8.90
N GLU A 664 -15.35 10.70 -9.85
CA GLU A 664 -14.01 11.28 -9.71
C GLU A 664 -14.00 12.40 -8.65
N GLU A 665 -15.02 13.25 -8.66
CA GLU A 665 -15.27 14.28 -7.66
C GLU A 665 -15.42 13.67 -6.28
N ARG A 666 -16.19 12.58 -6.16
CA ARG A 666 -16.32 11.85 -4.90
C ARG A 666 -14.94 11.42 -4.39
N ARG A 667 -14.14 10.76 -5.24
CA ARG A 667 -12.81 10.25 -4.88
C ARG A 667 -11.88 11.37 -4.41
N ILE A 668 -11.83 12.47 -5.15
CA ILE A 668 -11.00 13.66 -4.83
C ILE A 668 -11.42 14.28 -3.49
N ASN A 669 -12.73 14.48 -3.27
CA ASN A 669 -13.21 15.09 -2.02
C ASN A 669 -13.02 14.14 -0.82
N GLU A 670 -13.15 12.83 -0.99
CA GLU A 670 -12.81 11.84 0.06
C GLU A 670 -11.32 11.89 0.42
N GLU A 671 -10.44 12.00 -0.59
CA GLU A 671 -9.00 12.14 -0.39
C GLU A 671 -8.64 13.45 0.32
N TYR A 672 -9.24 14.58 -0.08
CA TYR A 672 -9.00 15.86 0.60
C TYR A 672 -9.48 15.86 2.05
N ALA A 673 -10.64 15.27 2.34
CA ALA A 673 -11.09 15.11 3.71
C ALA A 673 -10.11 14.27 4.53
N ARG A 674 -9.53 13.22 3.94
CA ARG A 674 -8.51 12.38 4.60
C ARG A 674 -7.23 13.18 4.87
N LYS A 675 -6.67 13.83 3.85
CA LYS A 675 -5.43 14.64 3.96
C LYS A 675 -5.51 15.71 5.04
N ILE A 676 -6.66 16.39 5.19
CA ILE A 676 -6.85 17.40 6.24
C ILE A 676 -6.64 16.82 7.64
N ILE A 677 -7.15 15.61 7.89
CA ILE A 677 -7.01 14.95 9.18
C ILE A 677 -5.60 14.38 9.33
N ASP A 678 -4.99 13.87 8.26
CA ASP A 678 -3.61 13.39 8.25
C ASP A 678 -2.61 14.52 8.59
N ASP A 679 -2.81 15.71 8.03
CA ASP A 679 -2.00 16.90 8.33
C ASP A 679 -2.11 17.29 9.80
N TRP A 680 -3.33 17.30 10.35
CA TRP A 680 -3.55 17.55 11.78
C TRP A 680 -2.89 16.48 12.66
N ILE A 681 -3.00 15.20 12.31
CA ILE A 681 -2.34 14.09 13.03
C ILE A 681 -0.83 14.26 13.00
N ASN A 682 -0.24 14.67 11.89
CA ASN A 682 1.19 14.92 11.79
C ASN A 682 1.65 16.08 12.70
N GLN A 683 0.81 17.11 12.86
CA GLN A 683 1.04 18.16 13.85
C GLN A 683 0.95 17.60 15.28
N VAL A 684 -0.05 16.78 15.60
CA VAL A 684 -0.18 16.12 16.91
C VAL A 684 1.06 15.27 17.24
N LYS A 685 1.53 14.45 16.29
CA LYS A 685 2.71 13.58 16.45
C LYS A 685 4.02 14.34 16.70
N SER A 686 4.13 15.55 16.15
CA SER A 686 5.29 16.42 16.32
C SER A 686 5.11 17.48 17.42
N GLY A 687 3.91 17.57 17.98
CA GLY A 687 3.52 18.56 18.98
C GLY A 687 3.82 18.13 20.42
N TYR A 688 3.56 19.07 21.32
CA TYR A 688 3.65 18.82 22.76
C TYR A 688 2.41 18.10 23.27
N ILE A 689 2.67 17.21 24.23
CA ILE A 689 1.66 16.54 25.04
C ILE A 689 1.90 16.87 26.51
N GLU A 690 0.83 16.92 27.28
CA GLU A 690 0.89 16.97 28.74
C GLU A 690 0.45 15.61 29.30
N TRP A 691 1.30 15.00 30.12
CA TRP A 691 1.01 13.72 30.75
C TRP A 691 0.63 13.90 32.22
N PHE A 692 -0.25 13.02 32.70
CA PHE A 692 -0.76 12.96 34.07
C PHE A 692 -0.60 11.51 34.57
N PHE A 693 0.11 11.35 35.69
CA PHE A 693 0.35 10.04 36.28
C PHE A 693 0.51 10.20 37.79
N ARG A 694 -0.46 9.69 38.56
CA ARG A 694 -0.58 9.96 40.00
C ARG A 694 -0.62 11.48 40.23
N ASP A 695 0.04 11.98 41.26
CA ASP A 695 0.13 13.42 41.58
C ASP A 695 1.09 14.21 40.68
N GLU A 696 1.70 13.57 39.67
CA GLU A 696 2.71 14.19 38.82
C GLU A 696 2.16 14.53 37.43
N THR A 697 2.60 15.68 36.92
CA THR A 697 2.36 16.10 35.55
C THR A 697 3.64 16.60 34.89
N GLY A 698 3.67 16.58 33.57
CA GLY A 698 4.78 17.13 32.81
C GLY A 698 4.46 17.28 31.34
N LYS A 699 5.33 17.98 30.61
CA LYS A 699 5.22 18.19 29.17
C LYS A 699 6.36 17.52 28.43
N GLU A 700 6.04 16.87 27.32
CA GLU A 700 6.99 16.19 26.46
C GLU A 700 6.56 16.35 24.99
N LEU A 701 7.49 16.21 24.05
CA LEU A 701 7.11 16.02 22.65
C LEU A 701 6.55 14.60 22.46
N MET A 702 5.44 14.46 21.72
CA MET A 702 4.77 13.16 21.56
C MET A 702 5.71 12.08 21.00
N ASN A 703 6.52 12.42 20.00
CA ASN A 703 7.50 11.52 19.40
C ASN A 703 8.67 11.13 20.34
N GLN A 704 8.89 11.84 21.44
CA GLN A 704 9.91 11.55 22.45
C GLN A 704 9.34 10.90 23.71
N PHE A 705 8.01 10.82 23.84
CA PHE A 705 7.34 10.39 25.06
C PHE A 705 7.66 8.94 25.46
N SER A 706 7.93 8.08 24.48
CA SER A 706 8.37 6.70 24.70
C SER A 706 9.61 6.60 25.59
N ARG A 707 10.55 7.56 25.50
CA ARG A 707 11.73 7.65 26.37
C ARG A 707 11.32 7.90 27.82
N LYS A 708 10.45 8.89 28.06
CA LYS A 708 9.90 9.20 29.40
C LYS A 708 9.19 7.99 30.01
N ILE A 709 8.43 7.26 29.20
CA ILE A 709 7.78 6.02 29.62
C ILE A 709 8.83 4.98 30.07
N ASN A 710 9.84 4.70 29.24
CA ASN A 710 10.84 3.67 29.54
C ASN A 710 11.75 4.03 30.72
N GLU A 711 12.18 5.28 30.83
CA GLU A 711 13.19 5.72 31.81
C GLU A 711 12.58 5.99 33.20
N GLU A 712 11.30 6.36 33.26
CA GLU A 712 10.66 6.82 34.49
C GLU A 712 9.29 6.20 34.74
N LEU A 713 8.29 6.43 33.88
CA LEU A 713 6.89 6.11 34.21
C LEU A 713 6.67 4.59 34.38
N SER A 714 7.24 3.77 33.48
CA SER A 714 7.19 2.30 33.58
C SER A 714 7.81 1.80 34.89
N ARG A 715 8.92 2.41 35.31
CA ARG A 715 9.63 2.03 36.54
C ARG A 715 8.83 2.40 37.80
N LYS A 716 7.98 3.43 37.75
CA LYS A 716 7.07 3.76 38.85
C LYS A 716 5.87 2.81 38.94
N ILE A 717 5.39 2.29 37.81
CA ILE A 717 4.33 1.28 37.77
C ILE A 717 4.87 -0.08 38.23
N PHE A 718 5.96 -0.54 37.61
CA PHE A 718 6.60 -1.82 37.91
C PHE A 718 7.91 -1.59 38.68
N SER A 719 7.80 -1.15 39.93
CA SER A 719 8.95 -0.78 40.77
C SER A 719 9.93 -1.92 41.08
N TYR A 720 9.50 -3.17 40.94
CA TYR A 720 10.33 -4.37 41.01
C TYR A 720 10.36 -5.15 39.69
N GLY A 721 9.97 -4.51 38.59
CA GLY A 721 10.07 -5.07 37.24
C GLY A 721 11.52 -5.10 36.74
N LEU A 722 11.78 -5.97 35.75
CA LEU A 722 13.13 -6.19 35.20
C LEU A 722 13.67 -4.97 34.44
N GLU A 723 12.85 -3.96 34.16
CA GLU A 723 13.24 -2.71 33.50
C GLU A 723 14.02 -1.76 34.42
N ASN A 724 14.02 -2.03 35.73
CA ASN A 724 14.84 -1.31 36.70
C ASN A 724 16.31 -1.74 36.65
N ILE A 725 16.63 -2.75 35.82
CA ILE A 725 17.99 -3.15 35.46
C ILE A 725 18.34 -2.44 34.16
N ALA A 726 19.08 -1.33 34.22
CA ALA A 726 19.25 -0.40 33.10
C ALA A 726 19.74 -1.05 31.80
N ARG A 727 20.56 -2.11 31.90
CA ARG A 727 21.11 -2.81 30.73
C ARG A 727 20.11 -3.73 30.03
N THR A 728 19.03 -4.16 30.69
CA THR A 728 17.96 -4.94 30.03
C THR A 728 17.13 -4.06 29.09
N GLN A 729 17.10 -2.75 29.30
CA GLN A 729 16.37 -1.80 28.43
C GLN A 729 17.11 -1.49 27.12
N LYS A 730 18.41 -1.83 27.01
CA LYS A 730 19.24 -1.49 25.85
C LYS A 730 18.88 -2.26 24.58
N ASN A 731 18.08 -3.32 24.67
CA ASN A 731 17.62 -4.06 23.51
C ASN A 731 16.14 -4.42 23.65
N ARG A 732 15.28 -3.80 22.84
CA ARG A 732 13.84 -4.01 22.89
C ARG A 732 13.42 -5.44 22.54
N ASN A 733 14.22 -6.18 21.74
CA ASN A 733 13.84 -7.52 21.28
C ASN A 733 13.65 -8.52 22.43
N ILE A 734 14.36 -8.37 23.56
CA ILE A 734 14.17 -9.26 24.72
C ILE A 734 12.85 -9.00 25.47
N TRP A 735 12.16 -7.89 25.18
CA TRP A 735 10.87 -7.49 25.76
C TRP A 735 9.68 -7.79 24.86
N THR A 736 9.92 -8.07 23.57
CA THR A 736 8.85 -8.40 22.62
C THR A 736 8.09 -9.65 23.04
N TYR A 737 6.80 -9.70 22.71
CA TYR A 737 5.93 -10.83 23.04
C TYR A 737 6.35 -12.07 22.25
N LYS A 738 7.21 -12.90 22.85
CA LYS A 738 7.84 -14.04 22.17
C LYS A 738 8.19 -15.14 23.16
N ARG A 739 7.82 -16.37 22.78
CA ARG A 739 8.24 -17.60 23.45
C ARG A 739 9.70 -17.92 23.12
N SER A 740 10.51 -18.17 24.13
CA SER A 740 11.92 -18.53 23.97
C SER A 740 12.30 -19.71 24.86
N LYS A 741 12.23 -20.91 24.27
CA LYS A 741 12.72 -22.14 24.92
C LYS A 741 14.20 -22.04 25.25
N THR A 742 14.99 -21.46 24.35
CA THR A 742 16.43 -21.24 24.53
C THR A 742 16.73 -20.39 25.76
N SER A 743 16.00 -19.28 25.97
CA SER A 743 16.21 -18.43 27.15
C SER A 743 15.88 -19.17 28.45
N VAL A 744 14.88 -20.07 28.43
CA VAL A 744 14.60 -20.95 29.59
C VAL A 744 15.75 -21.92 29.84
N GLU A 745 16.21 -22.62 28.81
CA GLU A 745 17.28 -23.62 28.92
C GLU A 745 18.61 -23.03 29.39
N ILE A 746 19.00 -21.85 28.88
CA ILE A 746 20.24 -21.17 29.29
C ILE A 746 20.29 -20.97 30.80
N PHE A 747 19.25 -20.37 31.38
CA PHE A 747 19.26 -20.03 32.80
C PHE A 747 18.94 -21.22 33.68
N LEU A 748 18.02 -22.09 33.27
CA LEU A 748 17.61 -23.24 34.07
C LEU A 748 18.69 -24.34 34.12
N PHE A 749 19.38 -24.60 33.00
CA PHE A 749 20.29 -25.74 32.89
C PHE A 749 21.72 -25.41 33.30
N ALA A 750 22.06 -24.13 33.42
CA ALA A 750 23.41 -23.67 33.74
C ALA A 750 23.91 -24.22 35.08
N ASN A 751 25.13 -24.75 35.04
CA ASN A 751 25.79 -25.33 36.22
C ASN A 751 26.62 -24.30 37.00
N SER A 752 27.09 -23.24 36.33
CA SER A 752 27.90 -22.18 36.94
C SER A 752 27.62 -20.82 36.31
N ARG A 753 28.14 -19.76 36.93
CA ARG A 753 28.13 -18.40 36.36
C ARG A 753 28.81 -18.34 35.00
N GLU A 754 29.97 -19.00 34.86
CA GLU A 754 30.75 -19.04 33.61
C GLU A 754 29.96 -19.69 32.47
N ASP A 755 29.18 -20.74 32.77
CA ASP A 755 28.31 -21.41 31.80
C ASP A 755 27.22 -20.45 31.26
N ILE A 756 26.64 -19.60 32.11
CA ILE A 756 25.73 -18.53 31.65
C ILE A 756 26.50 -17.53 30.78
N GLU A 757 27.71 -17.13 31.14
CA GLU A 757 28.50 -16.17 30.36
C GLU A 757 28.82 -16.69 28.96
N GLU A 758 29.21 -17.95 28.83
CA GLU A 758 29.49 -18.59 27.55
C GLU A 758 28.23 -18.69 26.68
N LYS A 759 27.13 -19.20 27.25
CA LYS A 759 25.85 -19.36 26.55
C LYS A 759 25.13 -18.05 26.22
N THR A 760 25.55 -16.94 26.85
CA THR A 760 25.02 -15.60 26.59
C THR A 760 26.01 -14.69 25.87
N SER A 761 27.06 -15.26 25.25
CA SER A 761 28.00 -14.53 24.39
C SER A 761 27.33 -13.95 23.12
N GLY A 762 26.17 -14.49 22.74
CA GLY A 762 25.34 -14.00 21.64
C GLY A 762 24.88 -12.54 21.78
N SER A 763 24.57 -11.91 20.65
CA SER A 763 24.26 -10.47 20.58
C SER A 763 22.97 -10.09 21.32
N LEU A 764 22.00 -10.99 21.44
CA LEU A 764 20.73 -10.77 22.13
C LEU A 764 20.77 -11.30 23.57
N GLU A 765 21.29 -12.50 23.76
CA GLU A 765 21.36 -13.22 25.04
C GLU A 765 22.22 -12.49 26.08
N LYS A 766 23.23 -11.72 25.64
CA LYS A 766 24.04 -10.89 26.53
C LYS A 766 23.21 -9.93 27.39
N TYR A 767 22.06 -9.46 26.88
CA TYR A 767 21.15 -8.58 27.62
C TYR A 767 20.30 -9.34 28.63
N LEU A 768 20.05 -10.64 28.41
CA LEU A 768 19.38 -11.51 29.38
C LEU A 768 20.26 -11.77 30.59
N ARG A 769 21.57 -11.96 30.40
CA ARG A 769 22.54 -12.15 31.51
C ARG A 769 22.51 -11.00 32.51
N GLU A 770 22.13 -9.80 32.08
CA GLU A 770 22.12 -8.65 32.98
C GLU A 770 21.10 -8.78 34.12
N ILE A 771 20.13 -9.72 34.06
CA ILE A 771 19.22 -9.98 35.19
C ILE A 771 19.94 -10.51 36.45
N ILE A 772 21.12 -11.11 36.29
CA ILE A 772 21.97 -11.61 37.40
C ILE A 772 23.10 -10.61 37.76
N LYS A 773 22.96 -9.35 37.35
CA LYS A 773 23.88 -8.26 37.68
C LYS A 773 23.13 -7.07 38.23
N ASP A 774 23.82 -6.27 39.03
CA ASP A 774 23.32 -4.97 39.47
C ASP A 774 23.49 -3.90 38.37
N ASN A 775 23.06 -2.67 38.66
CA ASN A 775 23.19 -1.54 37.72
C ASN A 775 24.63 -1.05 37.53
N ASN A 776 25.57 -1.41 38.41
CA ASN A 776 27.00 -1.15 38.24
C ASN A 776 27.67 -2.20 37.33
N GLY A 777 26.99 -3.32 37.08
CA GLY A 777 27.47 -4.44 36.27
C GLY A 777 28.14 -5.54 37.08
N GLU A 778 28.09 -5.47 38.42
CA GLU A 778 28.59 -6.50 39.32
C GLU A 778 27.60 -7.66 39.42
N TYR A 779 28.11 -8.89 39.51
CA TYR A 779 27.25 -10.07 39.63
C TYR A 779 26.60 -10.14 41.01
N ILE A 780 25.27 -10.30 41.04
CA ILE A 780 24.49 -10.50 42.26
C ILE A 780 24.46 -11.96 42.72
N VAL A 781 25.16 -12.84 42.00
CA VAL A 781 25.26 -14.28 42.29
C VAL A 781 26.72 -14.72 42.43
N ASP A 782 26.95 -15.78 43.21
CA ASP A 782 28.24 -16.45 43.32
C ASP A 782 28.55 -17.35 42.10
N ALA A 783 29.69 -18.03 42.11
CA ALA A 783 30.09 -18.95 41.03
C ALA A 783 29.10 -20.11 40.81
N ASN A 784 28.38 -20.51 41.86
CA ASN A 784 27.38 -21.58 41.86
C ASN A 784 25.96 -21.07 41.60
N LEU A 785 25.83 -19.81 41.17
CA LEU A 785 24.56 -19.16 40.85
C LEU A 785 23.62 -19.03 42.07
N LYS A 786 24.16 -18.94 43.28
CA LYS A 786 23.39 -18.53 44.48
C LYS A 786 23.42 -17.02 44.61
N ILE A 787 22.28 -16.41 44.93
CA ILE A 787 22.19 -14.97 45.18
C ILE A 787 23.02 -14.62 46.42
N LYS A 788 23.88 -13.60 46.30
CA LYS A 788 24.73 -13.16 47.41
C LYS A 788 23.92 -12.39 48.47
N ASP A 789 24.36 -12.48 49.71
CA ASP A 789 23.67 -11.88 50.86
C ASP A 789 23.73 -10.34 50.85
N ASP A 790 24.84 -9.77 50.36
CA ASP A 790 25.13 -8.33 50.28
C ASP A 790 24.32 -7.56 49.21
N VAL A 791 23.59 -8.27 48.35
CA VAL A 791 22.77 -7.67 47.30
C VAL A 791 21.58 -6.92 47.92
N PRO A 792 21.28 -5.68 47.52
CA PRO A 792 20.10 -4.95 48.01
C PRO A 792 18.77 -5.69 47.76
N GLU A 793 17.86 -5.69 48.74
CA GLU A 793 16.54 -6.36 48.60
C GLU A 793 15.67 -5.74 47.51
N ASN A 794 15.89 -4.46 47.15
CA ASN A 794 15.17 -3.77 46.09
C ASN A 794 15.62 -4.19 44.68
N HIS A 795 16.68 -4.99 44.54
CA HIS A 795 17.07 -5.53 43.24
C HIS A 795 15.94 -6.42 42.68
N PRO A 796 15.44 -6.19 41.45
CA PRO A 796 14.25 -6.87 40.91
C PRO A 796 14.27 -8.40 41.06
N LEU A 797 15.36 -9.05 40.66
CA LEU A 797 15.48 -10.51 40.75
C LEU A 797 15.56 -11.01 42.20
N LYS A 798 16.21 -10.27 43.10
CA LYS A 798 16.32 -10.65 44.53
C LYS A 798 14.96 -10.48 45.21
N LYS A 799 14.21 -9.43 44.88
CA LYS A 799 12.86 -9.23 45.41
C LYS A 799 11.92 -10.35 44.98
N MET A 800 11.90 -10.68 43.67
CA MET A 800 11.11 -11.81 43.17
C MET A 800 11.52 -13.13 43.84
N TYR A 801 12.82 -13.36 44.01
CA TYR A 801 13.33 -14.55 44.69
C TYR A 801 12.80 -14.72 46.12
N LEU A 802 12.83 -13.65 46.92
CA LEU A 802 12.33 -13.67 48.29
C LEU A 802 10.82 -13.91 48.34
N GLU A 803 10.03 -13.28 47.46
CA GLU A 803 8.58 -13.49 47.43
C GLU A 803 8.20 -14.88 46.91
N VAL A 804 8.90 -15.42 45.91
CA VAL A 804 8.68 -16.80 45.44
C VAL A 804 8.93 -17.80 46.55
N ARG A 805 10.04 -17.66 47.30
CA ARG A 805 10.32 -18.51 48.47
C ARG A 805 9.22 -18.42 49.51
N LYS A 806 8.75 -17.20 49.83
CA LYS A 806 7.67 -16.99 50.79
C LYS A 806 6.37 -17.66 50.36
N VAL A 807 6.00 -17.57 49.08
CA VAL A 807 4.82 -18.26 48.53
C VAL A 807 5.01 -19.78 48.61
N PHE A 808 6.18 -20.29 48.23
CA PHE A 808 6.45 -21.72 48.19
C PHE A 808 6.52 -22.36 49.58
N GLU A 809 7.06 -21.68 50.59
CA GLU A 809 7.01 -22.14 51.98
C GLU A 809 5.58 -22.23 52.51
N LYS A 810 4.67 -21.33 52.08
CA LYS A 810 3.25 -21.42 52.41
C LYS A 810 2.57 -22.60 51.72
N GLU A 811 2.92 -22.88 50.47
CA GLU A 811 2.34 -24.01 49.71
C GLU A 811 2.86 -25.38 50.16
N LYS A 812 4.01 -25.42 50.84
CA LYS A 812 4.60 -26.67 51.37
C LYS A 812 3.66 -27.44 52.30
N SER A 813 2.80 -26.75 53.05
CA SER A 813 1.80 -27.37 53.92
C SER A 813 0.48 -27.73 53.23
N ASN A 814 0.23 -27.24 52.01
CA ASN A 814 -1.07 -27.37 51.32
C ASN A 814 -1.18 -28.63 50.45
N GLY A 815 -0.11 -29.43 50.33
CA GLY A 815 -0.09 -30.62 49.47
C GLY A 815 0.09 -30.27 47.99
N VAL A 816 -0.96 -30.46 47.18
CA VAL A 816 -0.96 -30.16 45.74
C VAL A 816 -1.42 -28.72 45.50
N PHE A 817 -0.66 -27.97 44.71
CA PHE A 817 -0.99 -26.60 44.33
C PHE A 817 -0.72 -26.35 42.84
N ASN A 818 -1.32 -25.29 42.28
CA ASN A 818 -1.09 -24.89 40.90
C ASN A 818 0.05 -23.87 40.81
N LEU A 819 1.14 -24.23 40.12
CA LEU A 819 2.32 -23.39 39.97
C LEU A 819 2.03 -22.05 39.26
N GLY A 820 1.13 -22.07 38.27
CA GLY A 820 0.73 -20.89 37.51
C GLY A 820 -0.02 -19.87 38.36
N GLU A 821 -0.98 -20.32 39.17
CA GLU A 821 -1.72 -19.46 40.09
C GLU A 821 -0.85 -18.96 41.25
N ALA A 822 -0.03 -19.83 41.86
CA ALA A 822 0.86 -19.46 42.95
C ALA A 822 1.82 -18.32 42.54
N LEU A 823 2.30 -18.32 41.30
CA LEU A 823 3.22 -17.32 40.79
C LEU A 823 2.53 -16.16 40.04
N ARG A 824 1.20 -16.16 39.92
CA ARG A 824 0.44 -15.18 39.15
C ARG A 824 0.62 -13.75 39.64
N PHE A 825 0.95 -13.55 40.92
CA PHE A 825 1.26 -12.22 41.45
C PHE A 825 2.43 -11.53 40.72
N LEU A 826 3.33 -12.30 40.11
CA LEU A 826 4.46 -11.77 39.34
C LEU A 826 4.02 -11.11 38.02
N THR A 827 2.82 -11.39 37.51
CA THR A 827 2.31 -10.75 36.29
C THR A 827 1.73 -9.36 36.53
N LYS A 828 1.53 -8.99 37.80
CA LYS A 828 0.92 -7.72 38.22
C LYS A 828 1.99 -6.73 38.69
N PRO A 829 1.71 -5.42 38.71
CA PRO A 829 2.51 -4.45 39.46
C PRO A 829 2.69 -4.89 40.91
N PRO A 830 3.90 -4.78 41.50
CA PRO A 830 5.07 -4.04 41.00
C PRO A 830 6.03 -4.82 40.07
N TYR A 831 5.70 -6.03 39.59
CA TYR A 831 6.62 -6.89 38.82
C TYR A 831 6.34 -6.88 37.30
N GLY A 832 5.12 -7.22 36.90
CA GLY A 832 4.68 -7.18 35.50
C GLY A 832 5.34 -8.20 34.57
N LEU A 833 5.60 -9.43 34.98
CA LEU A 833 6.14 -10.46 34.08
C LEU A 833 5.09 -10.92 33.06
N TYR A 834 5.54 -11.18 31.83
CA TYR A 834 4.70 -11.70 30.74
C TYR A 834 5.54 -12.50 29.75
N LEU A 835 4.91 -13.07 28.72
CA LEU A 835 5.60 -13.90 27.73
C LEU A 835 6.61 -13.07 26.90
N ASN A 836 7.86 -13.05 27.35
CA ASN A 836 9.00 -12.46 26.65
C ASN A 836 10.30 -13.14 27.15
N MET A 837 11.41 -12.91 26.45
CA MET A 837 12.68 -13.58 26.75
C MET A 837 13.21 -13.25 28.15
N VAL A 838 13.12 -11.99 28.58
CA VAL A 838 13.69 -11.53 29.87
C VAL A 838 12.92 -12.06 31.07
N SER A 839 11.59 -12.13 30.98
CA SER A 839 10.73 -12.70 32.02
C SER A 839 10.90 -14.22 32.08
N MET A 840 11.02 -14.88 30.92
CA MET A 840 11.32 -16.31 30.86
C MET A 840 12.67 -16.63 31.50
N ALA A 841 13.72 -15.85 31.23
CA ALA A 841 15.02 -16.01 31.86
C ALA A 841 14.95 -15.82 33.39
N ALA A 842 14.20 -14.81 33.87
CA ALA A 842 14.03 -14.56 35.30
C ALA A 842 13.31 -15.72 36.01
N ILE A 843 12.14 -16.16 35.52
CA ILE A 843 11.43 -17.31 36.10
C ILE A 843 12.29 -18.56 36.06
N SER A 844 13.01 -18.78 34.96
CA SER A 844 13.90 -19.93 34.82
C SER A 844 15.02 -19.94 35.84
N PHE A 845 15.62 -18.79 36.10
CA PHE A 845 16.62 -18.64 37.15
C PHE A 845 16.04 -18.90 38.55
N LEU A 846 14.86 -18.35 38.84
CA LEU A 846 14.18 -18.52 40.13
C LEU A 846 13.77 -19.98 40.40
N MET A 847 13.37 -20.71 39.37
CA MET A 847 12.92 -22.11 39.48
C MET A 847 14.05 -23.13 39.64
N ARG A 848 15.31 -22.73 39.44
CA ARG A 848 16.48 -23.62 39.63
C ARG A 848 16.54 -24.24 41.01
N GLU A 849 16.19 -23.48 42.05
CA GLU A 849 16.27 -23.95 43.44
C GLU A 849 15.29 -25.11 43.74
N TYR A 850 14.26 -25.28 42.91
CA TYR A 850 13.18 -26.25 43.13
C TYR A 850 13.29 -27.49 42.25
N ILE A 851 14.30 -27.59 41.40
CA ILE A 851 14.59 -28.80 40.62
C ILE A 851 14.81 -29.97 41.58
N GLY A 852 14.08 -31.07 41.36
CA GLY A 852 14.09 -32.26 42.22
C GLY A 852 13.39 -32.09 43.58
N LYS A 853 12.95 -30.88 43.95
CA LYS A 853 12.22 -30.62 45.21
C LYS A 853 10.71 -30.57 45.03
N ILE A 854 10.24 -30.27 43.82
CA ILE A 854 8.83 -30.32 43.45
C ILE A 854 8.55 -31.52 42.53
N PHE A 855 7.38 -32.11 42.70
CA PHE A 855 6.96 -33.38 42.11
C PHE A 855 5.67 -33.16 41.33
N GLU A 856 5.49 -33.89 40.22
CA GLU A 856 4.24 -33.84 39.45
C GLU A 856 3.09 -34.46 40.25
N ALA A 857 1.97 -33.73 40.34
CA ALA A 857 0.77 -34.23 40.98
C ALA A 857 0.23 -35.47 40.24
N GLY A 858 -0.18 -36.50 40.98
CA GLY A 858 -0.72 -37.76 40.45
C GLY A 858 0.33 -38.82 40.11
N THR A 859 1.51 -38.46 39.60
CA THR A 859 2.58 -39.42 39.29
C THR A 859 3.64 -39.50 40.38
N GLY A 860 3.82 -38.43 41.16
CA GLY A 860 4.86 -38.33 42.19
C GLY A 860 6.27 -38.36 41.61
N ILE A 861 6.45 -38.03 40.33
CA ILE A 861 7.77 -38.02 39.69
C ILE A 861 8.46 -36.68 40.04
N PRO A 862 9.71 -36.70 40.54
CA PRO A 862 10.47 -35.48 40.79
C PRO A 862 10.68 -34.68 39.50
N ILE A 863 10.42 -33.38 39.54
CA ILE A 863 10.52 -32.50 38.38
C ILE A 863 12.01 -32.17 38.15
N GLN A 864 12.58 -32.79 37.12
CA GLN A 864 13.93 -32.51 36.64
C GLN A 864 13.98 -31.33 35.68
N LYS A 865 15.17 -30.94 35.23
CA LYS A 865 15.45 -29.78 34.36
C LYS A 865 14.50 -29.71 33.14
N GLU A 866 14.31 -30.81 32.42
CA GLU A 866 13.52 -30.89 31.19
C GLU A 866 12.03 -30.68 31.46
N VAL A 867 11.50 -31.32 32.50
CA VAL A 867 10.09 -31.19 32.91
C VAL A 867 9.83 -29.79 33.47
N MET A 868 10.77 -29.23 34.24
CA MET A 868 10.68 -27.86 34.74
C MET A 868 10.65 -26.84 33.60
N ARG A 869 11.48 -27.01 32.57
CA ARG A 869 11.42 -26.19 31.36
C ARG A 869 10.02 -26.22 30.74
N ASP A 870 9.45 -27.41 30.58
CA ASP A 870 8.14 -27.56 29.96
C ASP A 870 7.00 -26.99 30.83
N LYS A 871 7.12 -27.06 32.16
CA LYS A 871 6.21 -26.37 33.10
C LYS A 871 6.34 -24.85 33.04
N ILE A 872 7.55 -24.30 32.96
CA ILE A 872 7.75 -22.84 32.81
C ILE A 872 7.13 -22.35 31.50
N LEU A 873 7.35 -23.08 30.40
CA LEU A 873 6.74 -22.75 29.12
C LEU A 873 5.19 -22.78 29.22
N THR A 874 4.64 -23.80 29.88
CA THR A 874 3.19 -23.92 30.11
C THR A 874 2.65 -22.84 31.06
N LEU A 875 3.45 -22.38 32.02
CA LEU A 875 3.09 -21.31 32.96
C LEU A 875 2.90 -19.97 32.25
N PHE A 876 3.75 -19.64 31.27
CA PHE A 876 3.52 -18.43 30.48
C PHE A 876 2.32 -18.58 29.52
N ASP A 877 2.07 -19.77 28.98
CA ASP A 877 0.85 -20.05 28.21
C ASP A 877 -0.40 -19.86 29.10
N TYR A 878 -0.36 -20.34 30.34
CA TYR A 878 -1.44 -20.19 31.32
C TYR A 878 -1.68 -18.73 31.69
N TRP A 879 -0.63 -17.95 31.93
CA TRP A 879 -0.76 -16.52 32.23
C TRP A 879 -1.30 -15.68 31.06
N GLY A 880 -1.02 -16.09 29.82
CA GLY A 880 -1.50 -15.40 28.62
C GLY A 880 -2.91 -15.80 28.20
N GLU A 881 -3.17 -17.12 28.13
CA GLU A 881 -4.36 -17.69 27.49
C GLU A 881 -5.33 -18.36 28.47
N GLY A 882 -4.92 -18.59 29.73
CA GLY A 882 -5.71 -19.33 30.72
C GLY A 882 -5.82 -20.84 30.45
N THR A 883 -5.00 -21.38 29.54
CA THR A 883 -5.09 -22.79 29.10
C THR A 883 -4.12 -23.69 29.86
N ARG A 884 -4.41 -25.01 29.90
CA ARG A 884 -3.52 -26.07 30.41
C ARG A 884 -3.14 -25.96 31.90
N GLY A 885 -3.98 -25.34 32.71
CA GLY A 885 -3.76 -25.18 34.16
C GLY A 885 -3.49 -26.50 34.88
N GLU A 886 -4.15 -27.60 34.50
CA GLU A 886 -3.96 -28.94 35.09
C GLU A 886 -2.52 -29.45 35.02
N LYS A 887 -1.75 -29.09 33.97
CA LYS A 887 -0.34 -29.52 33.81
C LYS A 887 0.62 -28.82 34.77
N LEU A 888 0.14 -27.79 35.47
CA LEU A 888 0.89 -27.00 36.45
C LEU A 888 0.61 -27.45 37.89
N GLU A 889 -0.17 -28.52 38.09
CA GLU A 889 -0.34 -29.13 39.40
C GLU A 889 0.96 -29.80 39.87
N VAL A 890 1.45 -29.36 41.02
CA VAL A 890 2.69 -29.83 41.63
C VAL A 890 2.53 -29.96 43.14
N ARG A 891 3.38 -30.76 43.77
CA ARG A 891 3.53 -30.82 45.23
C ARG A 891 4.99 -30.80 45.62
N PHE A 892 5.31 -30.49 46.87
CA PHE A 892 6.67 -30.65 47.37
C PHE A 892 6.95 -32.12 47.68
N GLY A 893 8.12 -32.60 47.29
CA GLY A 893 8.65 -33.89 47.74
C GLY A 893 9.28 -33.76 49.12
N THR A 894 9.44 -34.90 49.80
CA THR A 894 9.94 -34.95 51.17
C THR A 894 11.10 -35.93 51.27
N LYS A 895 12.06 -35.68 52.16
CA LYS A 895 13.16 -36.64 52.39
C LYS A 895 12.64 -37.97 52.91
N ASP A 896 11.59 -37.92 53.72
CA ASP A 896 10.91 -39.08 54.26
C ASP A 896 10.31 -39.94 53.12
N GLU A 897 9.82 -39.31 52.04
CA GLU A 897 9.34 -40.00 50.84
C GLU A 897 10.46 -40.73 50.10
N GLU A 898 11.63 -40.11 49.95
CA GLU A 898 12.80 -40.75 49.32
C GLU A 898 13.28 -41.95 50.14
N GLN A 899 13.40 -41.80 51.46
CA GLN A 899 13.79 -42.90 52.36
C GLN A 899 12.78 -44.06 52.33
N LEU A 900 11.48 -43.74 52.36
CA LEU A 900 10.42 -44.74 52.27
C LEU A 900 10.49 -45.51 50.94
N ILE A 901 10.77 -44.83 49.82
CA ILE A 901 10.95 -45.49 48.51
C ILE A 901 12.13 -46.47 48.55
N GLU A 902 13.28 -46.08 49.11
CA GLU A 902 14.45 -46.97 49.21
C GLU A 902 14.17 -48.21 50.08
N ILE A 903 13.54 -48.03 51.24
CA ILE A 903 13.14 -49.16 52.09
C ILE A 903 12.21 -50.12 51.33
N LEU A 904 11.21 -49.59 50.62
CA LEU A 904 10.27 -50.41 49.85
C LEU A 904 10.95 -51.12 48.65
N LYS A 905 11.90 -50.45 47.98
CA LYS A 905 12.72 -51.07 46.92
C LYS A 905 13.46 -52.28 47.46
N ASP A 906 14.12 -52.14 48.60
CA ASP A 906 14.94 -53.19 49.20
C ASP A 906 14.08 -54.35 49.73
N LEU A 907 12.96 -54.04 50.41
CA LEU A 907 12.04 -55.05 50.96
C LEU A 907 11.46 -55.98 49.90
N PHE A 908 11.04 -55.44 48.75
CA PHE A 908 10.39 -56.21 47.68
C PHE A 908 11.30 -56.51 46.49
N ARG A 909 12.58 -56.10 46.55
CA ARG A 909 13.57 -56.23 45.47
C ARG A 909 13.06 -55.64 44.14
N LEU A 910 12.57 -54.40 44.21
CA LEU A 910 11.97 -53.71 43.08
C LEU A 910 13.05 -53.03 42.23
N GLU A 911 13.06 -53.31 40.92
CA GLU A 911 13.93 -52.64 39.96
C GLU A 911 13.27 -51.37 39.38
N ASP A 912 14.08 -50.40 38.97
CA ASP A 912 13.67 -49.18 38.25
C ASP A 912 12.58 -48.31 38.90
N VAL A 913 12.51 -48.23 40.23
CA VAL A 913 11.45 -47.45 40.91
C VAL A 913 11.72 -45.95 40.84
N ARG A 914 10.77 -45.21 40.22
CA ARG A 914 10.90 -43.77 39.93
C ARG A 914 10.15 -42.83 40.88
N SER A 915 9.15 -43.33 41.60
CA SER A 915 8.34 -42.58 42.56
C SER A 915 7.69 -43.49 43.58
N LEU A 916 7.10 -42.92 44.64
CA LEU A 916 6.32 -43.68 45.61
C LEU A 916 5.11 -44.36 44.94
N ASN A 917 4.46 -43.72 43.97
CA ASN A 917 3.36 -44.34 43.22
C ASN A 917 3.82 -45.51 42.35
N ASP A 918 4.99 -45.41 41.73
CA ASP A 918 5.61 -46.53 41.00
C ASP A 918 5.97 -47.68 41.96
N ALA A 919 6.52 -47.37 43.14
CA ALA A 919 6.80 -48.36 44.19
C ALA A 919 5.51 -49.09 44.58
N ARG A 920 4.44 -48.35 44.87
CA ARG A 920 3.14 -48.89 45.27
C ARG A 920 2.54 -49.79 44.19
N TRP A 921 2.59 -49.35 42.94
CA TRP A 921 2.11 -50.15 41.80
C TRP A 921 2.93 -51.45 41.64
N LYS A 922 4.26 -51.38 41.74
CA LYS A 922 5.15 -52.55 41.66
C LYS A 922 4.94 -53.53 42.82
N ILE A 923 4.65 -53.04 44.02
CA ILE A 923 4.27 -53.90 45.16
C ILE A 923 2.93 -54.59 44.88
N ARG A 924 1.93 -53.90 44.32
CA ARG A 924 0.66 -54.53 43.92
C ARG A 924 0.88 -55.64 42.88
N GLU A 925 1.73 -55.40 41.89
CA GLU A 925 2.12 -56.42 40.90
C GLU A 925 2.90 -57.58 41.53
N TRP A 926 3.77 -57.31 42.50
CA TRP A 926 4.44 -58.35 43.28
C TRP A 926 3.43 -59.22 44.04
N ILE A 927 2.45 -58.61 44.73
CA ILE A 927 1.38 -59.32 45.46
C ILE A 927 0.56 -60.19 44.48
N LYS A 928 0.23 -59.66 43.30
CA LYS A 928 -0.48 -60.39 42.25
C LYS A 928 0.28 -61.62 41.77
N LYS A 929 1.60 -61.53 41.63
CA LYS A 929 2.48 -62.67 41.30
C LYS A 929 2.53 -63.71 42.42
N GLN A 930 2.55 -63.29 43.68
CA GLN A 930 2.49 -64.21 44.83
C GLN A 930 1.12 -64.88 44.98
N GLY A 931 0.05 -64.23 44.49
CA GLY A 931 -1.30 -64.78 44.43
C GLY A 931 -2.06 -64.81 45.76
N PHE A 932 -1.55 -64.13 46.79
CA PHE A 932 -2.18 -63.95 48.10
C PHE A 932 -1.92 -62.53 48.66
N PRO A 933 -2.86 -61.93 49.41
CA PRO A 933 -2.72 -60.54 49.91
C PRO A 933 -1.58 -60.38 50.91
N ILE A 934 -0.99 -59.18 51.03
CA ILE A 934 0.17 -58.97 51.91
C ILE A 934 -0.13 -59.16 53.41
N TRP A 935 -1.37 -58.94 53.85
CA TRP A 935 -1.73 -59.09 55.27
C TRP A 935 -1.63 -60.55 55.75
N VAL A 936 -1.50 -61.54 54.86
CA VAL A 936 -1.34 -62.96 55.25
C VAL A 936 -0.03 -63.20 56.01
N PHE A 937 1.01 -62.39 55.75
CA PHE A 937 2.29 -62.50 56.46
C PHE A 937 2.14 -62.23 57.98
N LYS A 938 1.02 -61.65 58.44
CA LYS A 938 0.69 -61.52 59.87
C LYS A 938 0.50 -62.85 60.61
N PHE A 939 0.38 -63.98 59.89
CA PHE A 939 0.14 -65.32 60.43
C PHE A 939 1.40 -66.20 60.49
N ALA A 940 2.58 -65.61 60.29
CA ALA A 940 3.86 -66.29 60.49
C ALA A 940 4.13 -66.61 61.97
N GLU A 941 4.95 -67.63 62.22
CA GLU A 941 5.31 -68.04 63.58
C GLU A 941 6.23 -67.01 64.23
N ASN A 942 5.98 -66.69 65.50
CA ASN A 942 6.78 -65.75 66.32
C ASN A 942 6.84 -64.29 65.80
N ILE A 943 5.86 -63.85 65.02
CA ILE A 943 5.78 -62.45 64.58
C ILE A 943 5.38 -61.51 65.73
N ASN A 944 6.10 -60.40 65.89
CA ASN A 944 5.83 -59.38 66.91
C ASN A 944 4.75 -58.38 66.45
N GLU A 945 4.14 -57.66 67.40
CA GLU A 945 3.06 -56.69 67.12
C GLU A 945 3.51 -55.50 66.26
N ASN A 946 4.78 -55.08 66.34
CA ASN A 946 5.29 -53.97 65.54
C ASN A 946 5.41 -54.37 64.06
N THR A 947 5.88 -55.59 63.76
CA THR A 947 5.93 -56.14 62.40
C THR A 947 4.52 -56.31 61.82
N LYS A 948 3.52 -56.71 62.62
CA LYS A 948 2.11 -56.75 62.17
C LYS A 948 1.60 -55.37 61.77
N LYS A 949 1.86 -54.34 62.60
CA LYS A 949 1.49 -52.95 62.29
C LYS A 949 2.17 -52.44 61.03
N ALA A 950 3.45 -52.79 60.81
CA ALA A 950 4.15 -52.42 59.59
C ALA A 950 3.53 -53.07 58.34
N ILE A 951 3.08 -54.33 58.42
CA ILE A 951 2.35 -54.99 57.32
C ILE A 951 1.02 -54.28 57.02
N ASP A 952 0.26 -53.92 58.07
CA ASP A 952 -0.99 -53.17 57.91
C ASP A 952 -0.73 -51.78 57.29
N THR A 953 0.38 -51.14 57.68
CA THR A 953 0.82 -49.85 57.13
C THR A 953 1.21 -49.96 55.65
N ILE A 954 1.94 -51.01 55.26
CA ILE A 954 2.26 -51.26 53.85
C ILE A 954 0.98 -51.53 53.06
N PHE A 955 0.03 -52.28 53.64
CA PHE A 955 -1.28 -52.51 53.01
C PHE A 955 -2.06 -51.20 52.82
N GLU A 956 -2.12 -50.33 53.83
CA GLU A 956 -2.75 -49.02 53.71
C GLU A 956 -2.07 -48.14 52.65
N LEU A 957 -0.73 -48.08 52.69
CA LEU A 957 0.07 -47.34 51.73
C LEU A 957 -0.25 -47.77 50.29
N ILE A 958 -0.30 -49.07 50.00
CA ILE A 958 -0.65 -49.52 48.65
C ILE A 958 -2.14 -49.31 48.31
N GLN A 959 -3.03 -48.95 49.23
CA GLN A 959 -4.45 -48.68 48.94
C GLN A 959 -4.78 -47.18 48.82
N SER A 960 -3.98 -46.28 49.40
CA SER A 960 -4.18 -44.82 49.35
C SER A 960 -4.28 -44.22 47.92
N ILE A 961 -4.70 -42.96 47.78
CA ILE A 961 -4.55 -42.21 46.51
C ILE A 961 -3.49 -41.11 46.67
N ASP A 962 -2.85 -40.66 45.58
CA ASP A 962 -1.73 -39.70 45.64
C ASP A 962 -2.09 -38.41 46.41
N ARG A 963 -3.34 -37.95 46.29
CA ARG A 963 -3.85 -36.77 47.01
C ARG A 963 -3.92 -36.96 48.53
N GLU A 964 -3.97 -38.19 49.02
CA GLU A 964 -4.01 -38.51 50.46
C GLU A 964 -2.61 -38.63 51.07
N LEU A 965 -1.56 -38.70 50.27
CA LEU A 965 -0.16 -38.84 50.69
C LEU A 965 0.43 -37.48 51.08
N THR A 966 -0.04 -36.93 52.19
CA THR A 966 0.53 -35.69 52.78
C THR A 966 1.91 -35.97 53.36
N HIS A 967 2.69 -34.91 53.60
CA HIS A 967 4.00 -35.02 54.26
C HIS A 967 3.91 -35.76 55.62
N GLU A 968 2.89 -35.46 56.42
CA GLU A 968 2.66 -36.11 57.72
C GLU A 968 2.38 -37.62 57.55
N LYS A 969 1.50 -38.00 56.61
CA LYS A 969 1.21 -39.42 56.38
C LYS A 969 2.42 -40.21 55.87
N ILE A 970 3.20 -39.63 54.94
CA ILE A 970 4.42 -40.28 54.44
C ILE A 970 5.41 -40.49 55.59
N LYS A 971 5.55 -39.50 56.46
CA LYS A 971 6.40 -39.60 57.65
C LYS A 971 5.88 -40.66 58.63
N ASP A 972 4.57 -40.77 58.83
CA ASP A 972 3.97 -41.81 59.68
C ASP A 972 4.19 -43.21 59.10
N TYR A 973 4.07 -43.36 57.78
CA TYR A 973 4.40 -44.61 57.07
C TYR A 973 5.87 -44.98 57.23
N LEU A 974 6.78 -44.01 57.04
CA LEU A 974 8.21 -44.22 57.26
C LEU A 974 8.49 -44.63 58.70
N ASN A 975 8.05 -43.86 59.69
CA ASN A 975 8.30 -44.15 61.11
C ASN A 975 7.82 -45.54 61.56
N THR A 976 6.78 -46.09 60.93
CA THR A 976 6.23 -47.40 61.28
C THR A 976 7.00 -48.55 60.64
N ILE A 977 7.64 -48.31 59.49
CA ILE A 977 8.36 -49.32 58.71
C ILE A 977 9.87 -49.27 59.01
N GLU A 978 10.41 -48.08 59.22
CA GLU A 978 11.82 -47.81 59.53
C GLU A 978 12.23 -48.51 60.83
N GLY A 979 13.36 -49.22 60.79
CA GLY A 979 13.86 -50.03 61.91
C GLY A 979 13.32 -51.46 61.99
N LEU A 980 12.33 -51.84 61.16
CA LEU A 980 11.82 -53.22 61.05
C LEU A 980 12.23 -53.91 59.74
N GLU A 981 13.13 -53.30 58.97
CA GLU A 981 13.55 -53.73 57.63
C GLU A 981 14.04 -55.19 57.60
N TYR A 982 14.88 -55.58 58.56
CA TYR A 982 15.43 -56.93 58.63
C TYR A 982 14.35 -57.98 58.93
N ASP A 983 13.42 -57.67 59.84
CA ASP A 983 12.32 -58.56 60.19
C ASP A 983 11.35 -58.72 59.02
N LEU A 984 10.97 -57.61 58.38
CA LEU A 984 10.09 -57.59 57.22
C LEU A 984 10.72 -58.28 56.01
N SER A 985 12.01 -58.05 55.74
CA SER A 985 12.74 -58.69 54.64
C SER A 985 12.83 -60.21 54.84
N ASN A 986 13.19 -60.67 56.04
CA ASN A 986 13.20 -62.11 56.33
C ASN A 986 11.81 -62.73 56.20
N LEU A 987 10.78 -62.04 56.67
CA LEU A 987 9.40 -62.48 56.58
C LEU A 987 8.93 -62.63 55.11
N ILE A 988 9.15 -61.60 54.29
CA ILE A 988 8.73 -61.55 52.88
C ILE A 988 9.52 -62.56 52.02
N ILE A 989 10.78 -62.83 52.34
CA ILE A 989 11.65 -63.74 51.57
C ILE A 989 11.48 -65.21 51.98
N ARG A 990 11.35 -65.51 53.28
CA ARG A 990 11.42 -66.89 53.78
C ARG A 990 10.06 -67.56 53.92
N GLU A 991 9.01 -66.80 54.26
CA GLU A 991 7.69 -67.38 54.50
C GLU A 991 6.94 -67.62 53.18
N ASN A 992 6.24 -68.76 53.09
CA ASN A 992 5.40 -69.05 51.95
C ASN A 992 4.01 -68.42 52.13
N PRO A 993 3.60 -67.43 51.31
CA PRO A 993 2.33 -66.74 51.49
C PRO A 993 1.11 -67.66 51.38
N LYS A 994 1.22 -68.76 50.60
CA LYS A 994 0.16 -69.78 50.53
C LYS A 994 -0.02 -70.49 51.87
N GLU A 995 1.06 -70.88 52.54
CA GLU A 995 1.00 -71.56 53.84
C GLU A 995 0.48 -70.62 54.94
N MET A 996 0.85 -69.34 54.88
CA MET A 996 0.31 -68.33 55.79
C MET A 996 -1.19 -68.12 55.59
N PHE A 997 -1.66 -68.11 54.33
CA PHE A 997 -3.08 -68.04 54.02
C PHE A 997 -3.84 -69.27 54.54
N LYS A 998 -3.25 -70.47 54.45
CA LYS A 998 -3.83 -71.69 55.04
C LYS A 998 -3.93 -71.61 56.57
N LYS A 999 -2.91 -71.08 57.24
CA LYS A 999 -2.93 -70.84 58.70
C LYS A 999 -4.05 -69.87 59.07
N TRP A 1000 -4.21 -68.79 58.30
CA TRP A 1000 -5.33 -67.86 58.49
C TRP A 1000 -6.69 -68.53 58.32
N LEU A 1001 -6.90 -69.31 57.24
CA LEU A 1001 -8.15 -70.05 57.01
C LEU A 1001 -8.54 -70.94 58.19
N LYS A 1002 -7.56 -71.63 58.80
CA LYS A 1002 -7.76 -72.47 59.99
C LYS A 1002 -8.02 -71.67 61.27
N SER A 1003 -7.68 -70.38 61.31
CA SER A 1003 -7.89 -69.50 62.46
C SER A 1003 -9.27 -68.82 62.46
N ILE A 1004 -10.11 -69.05 61.45
CA ILE A 1004 -11.43 -68.43 61.35
C ILE A 1004 -12.39 -69.10 62.35
N GLU A 1005 -12.74 -68.38 63.41
CA GLU A 1005 -13.70 -68.85 64.42
C GLU A 1005 -15.07 -69.21 63.79
N GLY A 1006 -15.58 -70.39 64.13
CA GLY A 1006 -16.89 -70.88 63.70
C GLY A 1006 -16.93 -71.56 62.32
N ILE A 1007 -15.78 -71.74 61.64
CA ILE A 1007 -15.70 -72.44 60.35
C ILE A 1007 -14.59 -73.50 60.39
N GLU A 1008 -14.96 -74.78 60.50
CA GLU A 1008 -14.01 -75.88 60.32
C GLU A 1008 -13.80 -76.17 58.82
N ILE A 1009 -12.57 -75.94 58.37
CA ILE A 1009 -12.11 -76.24 57.01
C ILE A 1009 -11.15 -77.44 57.12
N SER A 1010 -11.54 -78.57 56.55
CA SER A 1010 -10.69 -79.77 56.55
C SER A 1010 -9.44 -79.54 55.70
N SER A 1011 -8.37 -80.30 55.93
CA SER A 1011 -7.14 -80.13 55.14
C SER A 1011 -7.32 -80.50 53.66
N GLU A 1012 -8.38 -81.26 53.34
CA GLU A 1012 -8.74 -81.70 51.98
C GLU A 1012 -9.49 -80.60 51.22
N ASP A 1013 -10.23 -79.73 51.92
CA ASP A 1013 -11.06 -78.67 51.30
C ASP A 1013 -10.29 -77.37 51.04
N ILE A 1014 -9.11 -77.19 51.65
CA ILE A 1014 -8.34 -75.93 51.62
C ILE A 1014 -8.12 -75.41 50.19
N GLU A 1015 -7.75 -76.27 49.25
CA GLU A 1015 -7.52 -75.87 47.86
C GLU A 1015 -8.83 -75.47 47.15
N GLU A 1016 -9.95 -76.14 47.47
CA GLU A 1016 -11.28 -75.77 46.96
C GLU A 1016 -11.73 -74.40 47.48
N VAL A 1017 -11.48 -74.10 48.76
CA VAL A 1017 -11.78 -72.79 49.35
C VAL A 1017 -10.96 -71.69 48.67
N ILE A 1018 -9.66 -71.91 48.46
CA ILE A 1018 -8.78 -70.94 47.77
C ILE A 1018 -9.28 -70.66 46.36
N ASP A 1019 -9.63 -71.70 45.60
CA ASP A 1019 -10.17 -71.57 44.25
C ASP A 1019 -11.53 -70.88 44.23
N TYR A 1020 -12.38 -71.13 45.23
CA TYR A 1020 -13.66 -70.43 45.38
C TYR A 1020 -13.45 -68.94 45.61
N ILE A 1021 -12.56 -68.55 46.52
CA ILE A 1021 -12.26 -67.13 46.79
C ILE A 1021 -11.75 -66.47 45.50
N ARG A 1022 -10.79 -67.08 44.80
CA ARG A 1022 -10.24 -66.54 43.55
C ARG A 1022 -11.29 -66.33 42.47
N LYS A 1023 -12.28 -67.22 42.34
CA LYS A 1023 -13.37 -67.11 41.35
C LYS A 1023 -14.45 -66.09 41.74
N ASN A 1024 -14.61 -65.79 43.03
CA ASN A 1024 -15.72 -64.97 43.53
C ASN A 1024 -15.28 -63.60 44.07
N MET A 1025 -13.99 -63.29 44.02
CA MET A 1025 -13.45 -61.95 44.28
C MET A 1025 -13.31 -61.20 42.94
N GLN A 1026 -13.96 -60.05 42.81
CA GLN A 1026 -13.90 -59.22 41.60
C GLN A 1026 -12.69 -58.26 41.57
N GLU A 1027 -12.14 -57.95 42.75
CA GLU A 1027 -11.01 -57.03 42.91
C GLU A 1027 -9.67 -57.77 42.76
N GLU A 1028 -8.61 -57.04 42.45
CA GLU A 1028 -7.25 -57.59 42.44
C GLU A 1028 -6.82 -58.07 43.84
N VAL A 1029 -5.98 -59.11 43.88
CA VAL A 1029 -5.51 -59.74 45.14
C VAL A 1029 -4.89 -58.71 46.10
N ALA A 1030 -4.21 -57.69 45.56
CA ALA A 1030 -3.61 -56.62 46.37
C ALA A 1030 -4.63 -55.77 47.14
N SER A 1031 -5.89 -55.73 46.72
CA SER A 1031 -6.99 -54.98 47.36
C SER A 1031 -7.91 -55.85 48.22
N TRP A 1032 -7.63 -57.15 48.32
CA TRP A 1032 -8.42 -58.04 49.18
C TRP A 1032 -8.19 -57.69 50.64
N THR A 1033 -9.20 -57.13 51.29
CA THR A 1033 -9.20 -56.95 52.75
C THR A 1033 -9.53 -58.25 53.46
N GLU A 1034 -9.01 -58.44 54.67
CA GLU A 1034 -9.31 -59.63 55.50
C GLU A 1034 -10.81 -59.88 55.68
N GLY A 1035 -11.61 -58.82 55.88
CA GLY A 1035 -13.07 -58.90 56.03
C GLY A 1035 -13.78 -59.47 54.80
N LYS A 1036 -13.52 -58.90 53.61
CA LYS A 1036 -14.11 -59.39 52.34
C LYS A 1036 -13.76 -60.85 52.06
N VAL A 1037 -12.51 -61.25 52.30
CA VAL A 1037 -12.09 -62.64 52.10
C VAL A 1037 -12.80 -63.57 53.09
N ARG A 1038 -12.96 -63.16 54.35
CA ARG A 1038 -13.69 -63.90 55.39
C ARG A 1038 -15.16 -64.09 55.03
N GLU A 1039 -15.81 -63.08 54.45
CA GLU A 1039 -17.18 -63.20 53.93
C GLU A 1039 -17.28 -64.26 52.82
N LYS A 1040 -16.33 -64.29 51.88
CA LYS A 1040 -16.32 -65.31 50.82
C LYS A 1040 -16.05 -66.72 51.32
N VAL A 1041 -15.27 -66.88 52.38
CA VAL A 1041 -15.13 -68.16 53.08
C VAL A 1041 -16.46 -68.59 53.71
N LYS A 1042 -17.20 -67.67 54.35
CA LYS A 1042 -18.55 -67.93 54.89
C LYS A 1042 -19.55 -68.31 53.79
N ASP A 1043 -19.55 -67.59 52.67
CA ASP A 1043 -20.38 -67.89 51.49
C ASP A 1043 -20.11 -69.30 50.96
N TRP A 1044 -18.83 -69.69 50.89
CA TRP A 1044 -18.43 -71.03 50.50
C TRP A 1044 -18.96 -72.08 51.48
N LYS A 1045 -18.78 -71.88 52.79
CA LYS A 1045 -19.25 -72.82 53.81
C LYS A 1045 -20.78 -72.97 53.79
N LEU A 1046 -21.51 -71.87 53.57
CA LEU A 1046 -22.96 -71.90 53.40
C LEU A 1046 -23.36 -72.72 52.16
N LYS A 1047 -22.66 -72.54 51.04
CA LYS A 1047 -22.86 -73.37 49.84
C LYS A 1047 -22.55 -74.85 50.09
N GLU A 1048 -21.47 -75.15 50.82
CA GLU A 1048 -21.08 -76.51 51.17
C GLU A 1048 -22.15 -77.20 52.03
N LEU A 1049 -22.66 -76.50 53.06
CA LEU A 1049 -23.76 -76.97 53.91
C LEU A 1049 -25.04 -77.23 53.11
N LEU A 1050 -25.40 -76.35 52.18
CA LEU A 1050 -26.54 -76.53 51.28
C LEU A 1050 -26.36 -77.73 50.33
N LYS A 1051 -25.12 -77.99 49.87
CA LYS A 1051 -24.77 -79.12 49.01
C LYS A 1051 -24.81 -80.46 49.77
N ASN A 1052 -24.43 -80.46 51.06
CA ASN A 1052 -24.50 -81.62 51.94
C ASN A 1052 -25.94 -81.94 52.37
N GLN A 1053 -26.79 -80.93 52.60
CA GLN A 1053 -28.23 -81.12 52.83
C GLN A 1053 -28.95 -81.74 51.62
N GLN A 1054 -28.51 -81.46 50.39
CA GLN A 1054 -29.02 -82.11 49.17
C GLN A 1054 -28.53 -83.56 48.97
N LYS A 1055 -27.46 -84.01 49.66
CA LYS A 1055 -26.97 -85.40 49.60
C LYS A 1055 -27.65 -86.32 50.63
N GLU A 1056 -28.14 -85.80 51.75
CA GLU A 1056 -28.87 -86.58 52.77
C GLU A 1056 -30.38 -86.73 52.51
N SER A 1057 -30.91 -86.08 51.47
CA SER A 1057 -32.34 -86.12 51.10
C SER A 1057 -32.58 -86.69 49.69
N ARG A 1058 -32.24 -87.97 49.49
CA ARG A 1058 -32.67 -88.85 48.37
C ARG A 1058 -32.88 -90.25 48.97
N SER A 1059 -34.03 -90.95 48.97
CA SER A 1059 -35.31 -90.93 48.24
C SER A 1059 -36.26 -91.96 48.95
N PRO A 1060 -37.49 -92.29 48.50
CA PRO A 1060 -38.18 -91.83 47.29
C PRO A 1060 -39.68 -91.49 47.46
N LYS A 1061 -40.17 -90.58 46.61
CA LYS A 1061 -41.28 -90.90 45.68
C LYS A 1061 -41.42 -89.87 44.56
N GLN A 1062 -41.22 -90.40 43.34
CA GLN A 1062 -41.92 -90.19 42.06
C GLN A 1062 -42.32 -88.79 41.58
N GLY A 1063 -41.91 -88.50 40.33
CA GLY A 1063 -42.65 -87.65 39.40
C GLY A 1063 -41.74 -86.82 38.49
N ASN A 1064 -41.45 -87.32 37.29
CA ASN A 1064 -40.80 -86.56 36.22
C ASN A 1064 -41.63 -85.31 35.87
N GLU A 1065 -40.97 -84.17 35.64
CA GLU A 1065 -41.19 -83.38 34.42
C GLU A 1065 -40.18 -82.22 34.26
N THR A 1066 -39.98 -81.89 32.99
CA THR A 1066 -39.02 -81.01 32.33
C THR A 1066 -39.05 -79.54 32.75
N ALA A 1067 -37.87 -78.92 32.71
CA ALA A 1067 -37.61 -77.52 33.02
C ALA A 1067 -37.86 -76.58 31.83
N THR A 1068 -38.48 -75.42 32.10
CA THR A 1068 -38.08 -74.04 31.70
C THR A 1068 -39.13 -73.01 32.21
N PRO A 1069 -38.87 -71.70 32.19
CA PRO A 1069 -38.29 -70.87 33.26
C PRO A 1069 -39.36 -70.04 34.01
N ARG A 1070 -39.17 -69.73 35.30
CA ARG A 1070 -40.05 -68.77 36.01
C ARG A 1070 -39.39 -67.41 36.19
N ASN A 1071 -39.99 -66.45 35.49
CA ASN A 1071 -39.97 -65.02 35.74
C ASN A 1071 -40.18 -64.72 37.23
N ASN A 1072 -39.32 -63.88 37.80
CA ASN A 1072 -39.67 -63.09 38.98
C ASN A 1072 -40.38 -61.83 38.49
N SER A 1073 -41.71 -61.84 38.61
CA SER A 1073 -42.54 -60.64 38.55
C SER A 1073 -42.23 -59.75 39.76
N ILE A 1074 -41.77 -58.52 39.51
CA ILE A 1074 -41.68 -57.46 40.52
C ILE A 1074 -43.10 -57.02 40.87
N SER A 1075 -43.43 -56.93 42.16
CA SER A 1075 -44.73 -56.45 42.64
C SER A 1075 -44.94 -54.96 42.33
N GLU A 1076 -46.16 -54.57 41.95
CA GLU A 1076 -46.52 -53.21 41.52
C GLU A 1076 -46.14 -52.11 42.54
N GLU A 1077 -46.15 -52.41 43.85
CA GLU A 1077 -45.71 -51.46 44.90
C GLU A 1077 -44.21 -51.09 44.81
N LYS A 1078 -43.34 -52.00 44.37
CA LYS A 1078 -41.89 -51.71 44.24
C LYS A 1078 -41.55 -50.87 43.00
N VAL A 1079 -42.41 -50.89 41.98
CA VAL A 1079 -42.18 -50.12 40.74
C VAL A 1079 -42.45 -48.64 40.98
N GLU A 1080 -43.42 -48.30 41.83
CA GLU A 1080 -43.79 -46.92 42.09
C GLU A 1080 -42.78 -46.21 43.01
N ASP A 1081 -42.23 -46.92 44.02
CA ASP A 1081 -41.12 -46.41 44.84
C ASP A 1081 -39.85 -46.14 43.99
N ILE A 1082 -39.54 -47.05 43.05
CA ILE A 1082 -38.39 -46.89 42.14
C ILE A 1082 -38.61 -45.71 41.18
N LYS A 1083 -39.83 -45.51 40.66
CA LYS A 1083 -40.13 -44.34 39.81
C LYS A 1083 -39.96 -43.03 40.57
N GLN A 1084 -40.34 -42.98 41.84
CA GLN A 1084 -40.30 -41.76 42.64
C GLN A 1084 -38.85 -41.37 43.00
N ASP A 1085 -38.00 -42.35 43.32
CA ASP A 1085 -36.57 -42.14 43.55
C ASP A 1085 -35.85 -41.67 42.27
N ILE A 1086 -36.15 -42.28 41.11
CA ILE A 1086 -35.57 -41.86 39.83
C ILE A 1086 -35.99 -40.42 39.47
N LYS A 1087 -37.25 -40.03 39.72
CA LYS A 1087 -37.71 -38.65 39.47
C LYS A 1087 -36.95 -37.62 40.32
N GLN A 1088 -36.72 -37.89 41.60
CA GLN A 1088 -35.90 -37.02 42.46
C GLN A 1088 -34.44 -36.93 42.02
N GLN A 1089 -33.87 -38.03 41.51
CA GLN A 1089 -32.51 -38.03 40.98
C GLN A 1089 -32.37 -37.24 39.67
N ILE A 1090 -33.42 -37.23 38.83
CA ILE A 1090 -33.45 -36.41 37.62
C ILE A 1090 -33.56 -34.92 37.97
N GLU A 1091 -34.44 -34.54 38.91
CA GLU A 1091 -34.59 -33.14 39.36
C GLU A 1091 -33.33 -32.56 40.02
N SER A 1092 -32.48 -33.41 40.59
CA SER A 1092 -31.19 -33.02 41.20
C SER A 1092 -29.98 -33.12 40.27
N CYS A 1093 -30.15 -33.58 39.02
CA CYS A 1093 -29.09 -33.65 38.02
C CYS A 1093 -28.97 -32.38 37.17
N SER A 1094 -27.76 -32.07 36.71
CA SER A 1094 -27.53 -30.96 35.76
C SER A 1094 -28.08 -31.28 34.37
N ALA A 1095 -28.49 -30.25 33.64
CA ALA A 1095 -29.08 -30.38 32.29
C ALA A 1095 -28.17 -31.14 31.30
N GLU A 1096 -26.85 -30.92 31.34
CA GLU A 1096 -25.91 -31.66 30.49
C GLU A 1096 -25.86 -33.16 30.82
N LYS A 1097 -25.94 -33.53 32.11
CA LYS A 1097 -25.89 -34.93 32.52
C LYS A 1097 -27.17 -35.67 32.13
N ILE A 1098 -28.33 -35.01 32.21
CA ILE A 1098 -29.60 -35.54 31.72
C ILE A 1098 -29.54 -35.75 30.20
N ARG A 1099 -28.96 -34.78 29.45
CA ARG A 1099 -28.79 -34.90 28.01
C ARG A 1099 -27.90 -36.10 27.62
N GLU A 1100 -26.79 -36.32 28.32
CA GLU A 1100 -25.95 -37.50 28.08
C GLU A 1100 -26.67 -38.81 28.40
N ILE A 1101 -27.48 -38.84 29.47
CA ILE A 1101 -28.27 -40.02 29.85
C ILE A 1101 -29.32 -40.31 28.77
N LEU A 1102 -30.02 -39.30 28.25
CA LEU A 1102 -31.01 -39.46 27.17
C LEU A 1102 -30.37 -39.97 25.87
N ILE A 1103 -29.19 -39.45 25.50
CA ILE A 1103 -28.46 -39.94 24.32
C ILE A 1103 -28.05 -41.41 24.51
N LYS A 1104 -27.49 -41.77 25.68
CA LYS A 1104 -27.14 -43.17 26.00
C LYS A 1104 -28.34 -44.10 26.03
N LEU A 1105 -29.51 -43.61 26.44
CA LEU A 1105 -30.77 -44.36 26.44
C LEU A 1105 -31.25 -44.61 25.00
N ILE A 1106 -31.20 -43.61 24.12
CA ILE A 1106 -31.51 -43.77 22.69
C ILE A 1106 -30.57 -44.79 22.03
N ASP A 1107 -29.27 -44.71 22.32
CA ASP A 1107 -28.26 -45.60 21.71
C ASP A 1107 -28.41 -47.06 22.17
N LYS A 1108 -28.83 -47.28 23.43
CA LYS A 1108 -28.97 -48.63 24.00
C LYS A 1108 -30.36 -49.25 23.80
N HIS A 1109 -31.40 -48.43 23.66
CA HIS A 1109 -32.80 -48.86 23.62
C HIS A 1109 -33.52 -48.15 22.45
N PRO A 1110 -33.45 -48.67 21.22
CA PRO A 1110 -34.08 -48.03 20.05
C PRO A 1110 -35.62 -47.88 20.17
N GLU A 1111 -36.26 -48.72 20.98
CA GLU A 1111 -37.72 -48.76 21.18
C GLU A 1111 -38.29 -47.50 21.85
N ILE A 1112 -37.49 -46.77 22.65
CA ILE A 1112 -37.95 -45.56 23.36
C ILE A 1112 -37.87 -44.29 22.49
N VAL A 1113 -37.26 -44.37 21.30
CA VAL A 1113 -37.07 -43.22 20.40
C VAL A 1113 -38.39 -42.57 20.01
N LYS A 1114 -39.43 -43.37 19.77
CA LYS A 1114 -40.75 -42.86 19.40
C LYS A 1114 -41.39 -42.05 20.53
N THR A 1115 -41.26 -42.53 21.77
CA THR A 1115 -41.79 -41.87 22.96
C THR A 1115 -41.03 -40.58 23.27
N ILE A 1116 -39.69 -40.59 23.19
CA ILE A 1116 -38.88 -39.36 23.40
C ILE A 1116 -39.21 -38.32 22.32
N LYS A 1117 -39.44 -38.74 21.08
CA LYS A 1117 -39.84 -37.84 19.99
C LYS A 1117 -41.20 -37.17 20.26
N GLU A 1118 -42.19 -37.91 20.76
CA GLU A 1118 -43.51 -37.35 21.11
C GLU A 1118 -43.39 -36.25 22.18
N TYR A 1119 -42.52 -36.40 23.19
CA TYR A 1119 -42.32 -35.36 24.24
C TYR A 1119 -41.44 -34.18 23.81
N LEU A 1120 -40.59 -34.33 22.79
CA LEU A 1120 -39.80 -33.22 22.23
C LEU A 1120 -40.60 -32.35 21.24
N GLU A 1121 -41.74 -32.85 20.74
CA GLU A 1121 -42.62 -32.13 19.82
C GLU A 1121 -43.74 -31.34 20.56
N GLU A 1122 -43.84 -31.46 21.89
CA GLU A 1122 -44.82 -30.74 22.74
C GLU A 1122 -44.31 -29.40 23.33
N ASP A 1123 -43.12 -28.90 22.91
CA ASP A 1123 -42.60 -27.55 23.25
C ASP A 1123 -42.43 -26.62 22.03
#